data_AF-A0A7K7J0F2-F1
#
_entry.id   AF-A0A7K7J0F2-F1
#
_cell.length_a   1.000
_cell.length_b   1.000
_cell.length_c   1.000
_cell.angle_alpha   90.00
_cell.angle_beta   90.00
_cell.angle_gamma   90.00
#
_symmetry.space_group_name_H-M   'P 1'
#
loop_
_entity.id
_entity.type
_entity.pdbx_description
1 polymer ?
#
loop_
_entity_poly.entity_id
_entity_poly.type
_entity_poly.pdbx_seq_one_letter_code
_entity_poly.pdbx_strand_id
1 'polypeptide(L)'
;LKLEMPTVNLDREVTVLATVPGVVQSLKRCAVTWQKLISGVLKEQLEKVPQDNGPLAEIDLWRENDATLRALTEQMKLPEVQKVLAILQEAESEFTGDLQIVLSDLKKHHMEAQDNAKFLSTLKRHLKNLSTGTGVDVISNVIPSLLNALRLVWIMSRHYNKDARMVPFLERISWEISQRVRRVVDLQTLFKQDTATAKKKITEAKNTLEQWKKCYFTTCIQVEESGSKRYWKFDTKSLFEKTDYMVSICQDLYYIFQVAEELQNIFIPELITVTENPKGVDELQREVNIIISPMEDLSFDPFRVENARDWAFVMEEFREDIVLEIVEQIFVQNLKDPPLYKNHPPVAGAISWSRSLSHRIGHTITLFREEEELLASKRGQEVQQKYLQLTKKMEEYEAQKYRQWRDRAEHVIPLLLKDTLLTLFADEAATNSSATDEPVTVRKSVGFALNFSPEILEIITETKYMEQLGLPVPEMARYVALQEDKYLRYTNKLKVMLSRYHKLMEMMNEAETKLLDQYVKELWRILKAGHKRLTWKSVGIGEFIVQCTQTIGRLELLVHQVHHISEDISSKLQSIESTNLFKFPDSKNSDKCPGAKEFFDYVKCERAKDVEQLVRKYSAIPQLLLEVERRVAFTNSGKSPKLASYYVYWENRIYHTLTQLIVKNLQAFNATVLANVPLLQIEAVLSVSEISLQPNDSEIEKMTMQSIQDCVEVTKHFLRWMHGTCIECPPQHVRVDEVVTFSFYSDVSQSPLVIEQAVLITQNVQKILASLRECLNQWSKYDQLWKSDKDAVLDRLAAEKPPCVIFDEHLQFYMTVVWEVTQWPLIKDEQFIRLQLAPLASAVQENAKSWMMSLGKLLNELAREELLSLRDEIQVGVFSL
;
A
#
# COMPACT_ATOMS: atom_id res chain seq x y z
N LEU A 1 31.18 35.12 66.58
CA LEU A 1 32.19 36.06 67.12
C LEU A 1 31.49 37.07 68.03
N LYS A 2 31.82 37.12 69.33
CA LYS A 2 31.26 38.10 70.29
C LYS A 2 32.38 38.67 71.18
N LEU A 3 32.40 39.99 71.37
CA LEU A 3 33.26 40.66 72.34
C LEU A 3 32.77 40.38 73.77
N GLU A 4 33.71 40.16 74.69
CA GLU A 4 33.43 40.03 76.12
C GLU A 4 33.11 41.41 76.71
N MET A 5 31.95 41.61 77.34
CA MET A 5 31.59 42.93 77.88
C MET A 5 32.20 43.16 79.27
N PRO A 6 32.56 44.40 79.62
CA PRO A 6 33.10 44.71 80.94
C PRO A 6 32.06 44.42 82.03
N THR A 7 32.47 43.77 83.12
CA THR A 7 31.61 43.47 84.28
C THR A 7 31.47 44.65 85.25
N VAL A 8 32.07 45.80 84.94
CA VAL A 8 32.13 46.99 85.80
C VAL A 8 31.04 47.97 85.39
N ASN A 9 30.35 48.60 86.34
CA ASN A 9 29.34 49.62 86.05
C ASN A 9 30.00 50.86 85.40
N LEU A 10 29.50 51.23 84.21
CA LEU A 10 30.01 52.33 83.39
C LEU A 10 29.11 53.58 83.42
N ASP A 11 28.19 53.74 84.35
CA ASP A 11 27.19 54.83 84.31
C ASP A 11 27.78 56.22 84.58
N ARG A 12 28.95 56.29 85.24
CA ARG A 12 29.62 57.55 85.60
C ARG A 12 30.35 58.21 84.41
N GLU A 13 30.76 59.47 84.57
CA GLU A 13 31.53 60.21 83.56
C GLU A 13 32.92 59.61 83.33
N VAL A 14 33.41 59.74 82.08
CA VAL A 14 34.67 59.14 81.61
C VAL A 14 35.88 59.63 82.41
N THR A 15 35.95 60.93 82.69
CA THR A 15 37.03 61.58 83.46
C THR A 15 37.11 61.05 84.89
N VAL A 16 35.97 60.76 85.51
CA VAL A 16 35.93 60.18 86.87
C VAL A 16 36.39 58.73 86.86
N LEU A 17 35.87 57.92 85.93
CA LEU A 17 36.21 56.49 85.84
C LEU A 17 37.69 56.26 85.46
N ALA A 18 38.29 57.17 84.69
CA ALA A 18 39.71 57.13 84.32
C ALA A 18 40.66 57.30 85.51
N THR A 19 40.23 57.98 86.58
CA THR A 19 41.06 58.16 87.79
C THR A 19 41.03 57.00 88.78
N VAL A 20 40.16 55.99 88.57
CA VAL A 20 39.96 54.86 89.49
C VAL A 20 40.82 53.65 89.06
N PRO A 21 41.93 53.31 89.74
CA PRO A 21 42.88 52.30 89.26
C PRO A 21 42.29 50.90 89.08
N GLY A 22 41.40 50.48 89.99
CA GLY A 22 40.75 49.16 89.92
C GLY A 22 39.79 49.02 88.73
N VAL A 23 39.11 50.10 88.35
CA VAL A 23 38.23 50.14 87.17
C VAL A 23 39.09 50.10 85.90
N VAL A 24 40.10 50.95 85.80
CA VAL A 24 41.03 51.00 84.65
C VAL A 24 41.72 49.64 84.43
N GLN A 25 42.16 48.95 85.50
CA GLN A 25 42.79 47.64 85.38
C GLN A 25 41.82 46.55 84.89
N SER A 26 40.56 46.57 85.33
CA SER A 26 39.53 45.64 84.85
C SER A 26 39.18 45.89 83.39
N LEU A 27 39.04 47.16 83.00
CA LEU A 27 38.81 47.56 81.60
C LEU A 27 39.99 47.21 80.70
N LYS A 28 41.23 47.36 81.18
CA LYS A 28 42.45 46.92 80.47
C LYS A 28 42.45 45.42 80.23
N ARG A 29 42.06 44.60 81.21
CA ARG A 29 41.95 43.13 81.04
C ARG A 29 40.92 42.77 79.96
N CYS A 30 39.76 43.42 79.98
CA CYS A 30 38.72 43.26 78.96
C CYS A 30 39.23 43.67 77.56
N ALA A 31 39.93 44.80 77.46
CA ALA A 31 40.49 45.26 76.21
C ALA A 31 41.62 44.36 75.66
N VAL A 32 42.38 43.67 76.52
CA VAL A 32 43.34 42.61 76.13
C VAL A 32 42.63 41.40 75.51
N THR A 33 41.47 40.99 76.03
CA THR A 33 40.72 39.87 75.44
C THR A 33 40.15 40.27 74.08
N TRP A 34 39.71 41.53 73.91
CA TRP A 34 39.32 42.07 72.60
C TRP A 34 40.48 42.07 71.61
N GLN A 35 41.65 42.57 72.00
CA GLN A 35 42.83 42.60 71.13
C GLN A 35 43.19 41.20 70.63
N LYS A 36 43.24 40.19 71.52
CA LYS A 36 43.53 38.80 71.15
C LYS A 36 42.50 38.23 70.18
N LEU A 37 41.21 38.49 70.43
CA LEU A 37 40.14 38.02 69.54
C LEU A 37 40.27 38.66 68.15
N ILE A 38 40.47 39.98 68.08
CA ILE A 38 40.56 40.71 66.81
C ILE A 38 41.79 40.26 66.03
N SER A 39 42.96 40.17 66.67
CA SER A 39 44.17 39.67 66.01
C SER A 39 44.05 38.21 65.54
N GLY A 40 43.40 37.35 66.33
CA GLY A 40 43.13 35.96 65.95
C GLY A 40 42.24 35.85 64.72
N VAL A 41 41.13 36.60 64.69
CA VAL A 41 40.23 36.62 63.53
C VAL A 41 40.91 37.23 62.32
N LEU A 42 41.64 38.34 62.46
CA LEU A 42 42.36 38.94 61.34
C LEU A 42 43.37 37.97 60.72
N LYS A 43 44.13 37.23 61.55
CA LYS A 43 45.06 36.22 61.07
C LYS A 43 44.34 35.11 60.29
N GLU A 44 43.26 34.56 60.86
CA GLU A 44 42.47 33.51 60.22
C GLU A 44 41.89 33.95 58.86
N GLN A 45 41.36 35.18 58.78
CA GLN A 45 40.78 35.70 57.54
C GLN A 45 41.83 35.99 56.45
N LEU A 46 43.07 36.34 56.83
CA LEU A 46 44.17 36.62 55.91
C LEU A 46 44.81 35.34 55.34
N GLU A 47 44.79 34.24 56.08
CA GLU A 47 45.34 32.93 55.65
C GLU A 47 44.34 32.10 54.85
N LYS A 48 43.06 32.50 54.83
CA LYS A 48 41.99 31.74 54.19
C LYS A 48 42.08 31.76 52.66
N VAL A 49 42.00 30.58 52.05
CA VAL A 49 41.98 30.38 50.59
C VAL A 49 40.58 29.98 50.10
N PRO A 50 40.23 30.22 48.83
CA PRO A 50 38.93 29.79 48.31
C PRO A 50 38.81 28.26 48.25
N GLN A 51 37.65 27.74 48.64
CA GLN A 51 37.41 26.30 48.85
C GLN A 51 37.31 25.48 47.55
N ASP A 52 36.62 26.00 46.53
CA ASP A 52 36.50 25.34 45.22
C ASP A 52 37.47 25.94 44.21
N ASN A 53 37.77 25.20 43.13
CA ASN A 53 38.64 25.67 42.04
C ASN A 53 37.98 26.71 41.13
N GLY A 54 36.64 26.82 41.15
CA GLY A 54 35.90 27.75 40.31
C GLY A 54 36.02 29.22 40.75
N PRO A 55 35.65 30.18 39.88
CA PRO A 55 35.77 31.61 40.15
C PRO A 55 34.71 32.13 41.13
N LEU A 56 33.59 31.41 41.32
CA LEU A 56 32.58 31.77 42.32
C LEU A 56 33.11 31.65 43.75
N ALA A 57 34.06 30.74 44.00
CA ALA A 57 34.66 30.55 45.33
C ALA A 57 35.40 31.81 45.82
N GLU A 58 35.96 32.60 44.91
CA GLU A 58 36.65 33.85 45.25
C GLU A 58 35.66 34.94 45.68
N ILE A 59 34.49 35.02 45.03
CA ILE A 59 33.40 35.90 45.49
C ILE A 59 32.94 35.50 46.89
N ASP A 60 32.83 34.20 47.14
CA ASP A 60 32.31 33.66 48.39
C ASP A 60 33.29 33.92 49.54
N LEU A 61 34.58 33.75 49.30
CA LEU A 61 35.65 34.12 50.22
C LEU A 61 35.56 35.60 50.63
N TRP A 62 35.55 36.53 49.68
CA TRP A 62 35.54 37.96 49.99
C TRP A 62 34.24 38.41 50.68
N ARG A 63 33.11 37.79 50.34
CA ARG A 63 31.82 38.03 50.99
C ARG A 63 31.82 37.56 52.45
N GLU A 64 32.41 36.39 52.72
CA GLU A 64 32.53 35.85 54.07
C GLU A 64 33.48 36.70 54.92
N ASN A 65 34.62 37.11 54.34
CA ASN A 65 35.58 38.01 55.00
C ASN A 65 34.92 39.36 55.37
N ASP A 66 34.17 39.97 54.45
CA ASP A 66 33.41 41.20 54.71
C ASP A 66 32.37 40.99 55.83
N ALA A 67 31.56 39.92 55.78
CA ALA A 67 30.57 39.64 56.80
C ALA A 67 31.19 39.45 58.20
N THR A 68 32.31 38.73 58.27
CA THR A 68 33.03 38.42 59.52
C THR A 68 33.65 39.68 60.12
N LEU A 69 34.38 40.46 59.32
CA LEU A 69 35.04 41.69 59.78
C LEU A 69 34.04 42.82 60.06
N ARG A 70 32.93 42.88 59.33
CA ARG A 70 31.82 43.81 59.61
C ARG A 70 31.18 43.51 60.96
N ALA A 71 30.90 42.23 61.25
CA ALA A 71 30.30 41.84 62.51
C ALA A 71 31.18 42.23 63.72
N LEU A 72 32.50 42.13 63.59
CA LEU A 72 33.44 42.64 64.61
C LEU A 72 33.48 44.16 64.66
N THR A 73 33.50 44.84 63.51
CA THR A 73 33.54 46.30 63.44
C THR A 73 32.30 46.95 64.04
N GLU A 74 31.10 46.39 63.81
CA GLU A 74 29.85 46.88 64.41
C GLU A 74 29.82 46.67 65.92
N GLN A 75 30.38 45.57 66.44
CA GLN A 75 30.53 45.38 67.87
C GLN A 75 31.47 46.42 68.50
N MET A 76 32.52 46.84 67.79
CA MET A 76 33.39 47.91 68.26
C MET A 76 32.65 49.26 68.39
N LYS A 77 31.57 49.49 67.62
CA LYS A 77 30.80 50.75 67.66
C LYS A 77 29.76 50.81 68.78
N LEU A 78 29.55 49.72 69.53
CA LEU A 78 28.60 49.70 70.63
C LEU A 78 28.96 50.79 71.67
N PRO A 79 27.96 51.49 72.25
CA PRO A 79 28.19 52.65 73.10
C PRO A 79 29.02 52.29 74.34
N GLU A 80 28.80 51.10 74.93
CA GLU A 80 29.57 50.59 76.06
C GLU A 80 31.05 50.38 75.68
N VAL A 81 31.31 49.78 74.52
CA VAL A 81 32.66 49.52 74.01
C VAL A 81 33.39 50.84 73.71
N GLN A 82 32.71 51.81 73.08
CA GLN A 82 33.26 53.15 72.85
C GLN A 82 33.57 53.88 74.16
N LYS A 83 32.71 53.75 75.17
CA LYS A 83 32.93 54.33 76.50
C LYS A 83 34.15 53.72 77.19
N VAL A 84 34.37 52.40 77.09
CA VAL A 84 35.58 51.73 77.58
C VAL A 84 36.84 52.27 76.91
N LEU A 85 36.82 52.42 75.58
CA LEU A 85 37.96 52.96 74.83
C LEU A 85 38.28 54.41 75.24
N ALA A 86 37.25 55.24 75.44
CA ALA A 86 37.42 56.62 75.91
C ALA A 86 38.02 56.69 77.32
N ILE A 87 37.56 55.84 78.26
CA ILE A 87 38.12 55.77 79.62
C ILE A 87 39.58 55.35 79.60
N LEU A 88 39.93 54.33 78.81
CA LEU A 88 41.32 53.85 78.71
C LEU A 88 42.23 54.91 78.07
N GLN A 89 41.72 55.69 77.13
CA GLN A 89 42.44 56.79 76.47
C GLN A 89 42.67 57.98 77.42
N GLU A 90 41.64 58.37 78.19
CA GLU A 90 41.74 59.44 79.19
C GLU A 90 42.68 59.07 80.35
N ALA A 91 42.77 57.78 80.70
CA ALA A 91 43.68 57.28 81.73
C ALA A 91 45.15 57.15 81.27
N GLU A 92 45.49 57.63 80.05
CA GLU A 92 46.83 57.58 79.42
C GLU A 92 47.51 56.19 79.53
N SER A 93 46.74 55.09 79.38
CA SER A 93 47.33 53.76 79.50
C SER A 93 48.21 53.42 78.30
N GLU A 94 49.47 53.00 78.51
CA GLU A 94 50.40 52.55 77.44
C GLU A 94 49.79 51.49 76.50
N PHE A 95 48.88 50.65 77.03
CA PHE A 95 48.17 49.61 76.28
C PHE A 95 47.20 50.15 75.21
N THR A 96 46.78 51.41 75.31
CA THR A 96 45.90 52.03 74.31
C THR A 96 46.56 52.12 72.94
N GLY A 97 47.88 52.30 72.87
CA GLY A 97 48.62 52.30 71.61
C GLY A 97 48.49 50.98 70.85
N ASP A 98 48.80 49.87 71.51
CA ASP A 98 48.74 48.52 70.91
C ASP A 98 47.33 48.13 70.47
N LEU A 99 46.32 48.50 71.26
CA LEU A 99 44.92 48.27 70.90
C LEU A 99 44.49 49.12 69.69
N GLN A 100 44.90 50.39 69.62
CA GLN A 100 44.57 51.26 68.48
C GLN A 100 45.18 50.75 67.18
N ILE A 101 46.38 50.14 67.21
CA ILE A 101 46.99 49.49 66.04
C ILE A 101 46.07 48.38 65.52
N VAL A 102 45.65 47.45 66.39
CA VAL A 102 44.79 46.32 66.01
C VAL A 102 43.40 46.78 65.54
N LEU A 103 42.86 47.85 66.11
CA LEU A 103 41.60 48.46 65.67
C LEU A 103 41.73 49.18 64.32
N SER A 104 42.88 49.81 64.06
CA SER A 104 43.21 50.39 62.75
C SER A 104 43.32 49.31 61.69
N ASP A 105 43.99 48.19 61.99
CA ASP A 105 44.11 47.03 61.11
C ASP A 105 42.74 46.40 60.83
N LEU A 106 41.89 46.25 61.84
CA LEU A 106 40.51 45.78 61.67
C LEU A 106 39.72 46.69 60.71
N LYS A 107 39.78 48.01 60.90
CA LYS A 107 39.10 48.98 60.02
C LYS A 107 39.64 48.90 58.59
N LYS A 108 40.96 48.82 58.43
CA LYS A 108 41.64 48.73 57.13
C LYS A 108 41.23 47.45 56.38
N HIS A 109 41.30 46.29 57.04
CA HIS A 109 40.95 45.01 56.42
C HIS A 109 39.45 44.87 56.17
N HIS A 110 38.58 45.41 57.05
CA HIS A 110 37.15 45.48 56.78
C HIS A 110 36.84 46.35 55.56
N MET A 111 37.45 47.53 55.44
CA MET A 111 37.26 48.41 54.28
C MET A 111 37.70 47.73 52.98
N GLU A 112 38.84 47.05 53.00
CA GLU A 112 39.34 46.27 51.88
C GLU A 112 38.40 45.11 51.51
N ALA A 113 37.94 44.33 52.50
CA ALA A 113 37.03 43.21 52.27
C ALA A 113 35.67 43.69 51.73
N GLN A 114 35.14 44.79 52.26
CA GLN A 114 33.89 45.40 51.82
C GLN A 114 33.99 45.89 50.37
N ASP A 115 35.07 46.60 50.01
CA ASP A 115 35.27 47.12 48.65
C ASP A 115 35.42 45.97 47.65
N ASN A 116 36.26 44.99 47.97
CA ASN A 116 36.47 43.81 47.13
C ASN A 116 35.17 43.00 46.95
N ALA A 117 34.43 42.72 48.03
CA ALA A 117 33.16 42.02 47.96
C ALA A 117 32.15 42.76 47.08
N LYS A 118 32.09 44.10 47.18
CA LYS A 118 31.23 44.94 46.36
C LYS A 118 31.60 44.84 44.88
N PHE A 119 32.87 45.04 44.51
CA PHE A 119 33.32 44.95 43.12
C PHE A 119 33.12 43.56 42.54
N LEU A 120 33.52 42.50 43.26
CA LEU A 120 33.36 41.13 42.80
C LEU A 120 31.90 40.70 42.65
N SER A 121 31.00 41.20 43.51
CA SER A 121 29.57 40.91 43.40
C SER A 121 28.97 41.32 42.04
N THR A 122 29.54 42.33 41.38
CA THR A 122 29.12 42.76 40.03
C THR A 122 29.39 41.70 38.95
N LEU A 123 30.35 40.81 39.19
CA LEU A 123 30.74 39.72 38.28
C LEU A 123 29.90 38.45 38.49
N LYS A 124 29.22 38.32 39.63
CA LYS A 124 28.53 37.09 40.07
C LYS A 124 27.57 36.53 39.02
N ARG A 125 26.83 37.39 38.31
CA ARG A 125 25.90 36.94 37.26
C ARG A 125 26.65 36.31 36.07
N HIS A 126 27.72 36.95 35.62
CA HIS A 126 28.53 36.45 34.51
C HIS A 126 29.19 35.12 34.87
N LEU A 127 29.75 35.00 36.08
CA LEU A 127 30.37 33.76 36.55
C LEU A 127 29.37 32.62 36.75
N LYS A 128 28.14 32.92 37.21
CA LYS A 128 27.07 31.92 37.26
C LYS A 128 26.74 31.40 35.87
N ASN A 129 26.54 32.29 34.90
CA ASN A 129 26.28 31.90 33.51
C ASN A 129 27.43 31.07 32.91
N LEU A 130 28.67 31.38 33.29
CA LEU A 130 29.86 30.59 32.92
C LEU A 130 29.78 29.16 33.47
N SER A 131 29.43 29.00 34.74
CA SER A 131 29.38 27.70 35.43
C SER A 131 28.16 26.84 35.08
N THR A 132 26.97 27.45 34.94
CA THR A 132 25.69 26.72 34.82
C THR A 132 24.99 26.91 33.47
N GLY A 133 25.60 27.63 32.52
CA GLY A 133 25.03 27.81 31.18
C GLY A 133 24.81 26.46 30.48
N THR A 134 23.67 26.29 29.79
CA THR A 134 23.26 25.01 29.18
C THR A 134 24.12 24.57 28.01
N GLY A 135 24.78 25.50 27.32
CA GLY A 135 25.62 25.24 26.14
C GLY A 135 26.89 26.09 26.13
N VAL A 136 27.81 25.74 25.23
CA VAL A 136 29.11 26.41 25.09
C VAL A 136 28.96 27.76 24.36
N ASP A 137 27.92 27.91 23.54
CA ASP A 137 27.46 29.18 22.97
C ASP A 137 27.16 30.25 24.05
N VAL A 138 26.52 29.85 25.16
CA VAL A 138 26.23 30.74 26.29
C VAL A 138 27.54 31.23 26.93
N ILE A 139 28.53 30.35 27.04
CA ILE A 139 29.86 30.65 27.59
C ILE A 139 30.58 31.65 26.68
N SER A 140 30.65 31.33 25.38
CA SER A 140 31.20 32.18 24.33
C SER A 140 30.63 33.60 24.40
N ASN A 141 29.31 33.73 24.52
CA ASN A 141 28.62 35.03 24.56
C ASN A 141 28.87 35.82 25.85
N VAL A 142 29.14 35.15 26.98
CA VAL A 142 29.37 35.80 28.27
C VAL A 142 30.79 36.34 28.39
N ILE A 143 31.78 35.67 27.79
CA ILE A 143 33.22 36.03 27.89
C ILE A 143 33.50 37.52 27.60
N PRO A 144 33.03 38.13 26.49
CA PRO A 144 33.29 39.55 26.22
C PRO A 144 32.77 40.48 27.33
N SER A 145 31.55 40.24 27.79
CA SER A 145 30.92 41.05 28.85
C SER A 145 31.61 40.86 30.21
N LEU A 146 32.05 39.63 30.51
CA LEU A 146 32.80 39.29 31.71
C LEU A 146 34.17 39.99 31.73
N LEU A 147 34.93 39.95 30.64
CA LEU A 147 36.23 40.61 30.56
C LEU A 147 36.12 42.13 30.59
N ASN A 148 35.09 42.71 29.97
CA ASN A 148 34.84 44.14 30.12
C ASN A 148 34.49 44.51 31.57
N ALA A 149 33.71 43.68 32.28
CA ALA A 149 33.43 43.91 33.69
C ALA A 149 34.69 43.77 34.57
N LEU A 150 35.56 42.79 34.28
CA LEU A 150 36.87 42.64 34.92
C LEU A 150 37.79 43.83 34.66
N ARG A 151 37.75 44.39 33.44
CA ARG A 151 38.44 45.64 33.07
C ARG A 151 38.00 46.79 33.98
N LEU A 152 36.70 46.94 34.21
CA LEU A 152 36.17 47.97 35.10
C LEU A 152 36.60 47.73 36.56
N VAL A 153 36.59 46.49 37.03
CA VAL A 153 37.10 46.15 38.38
C VAL A 153 38.58 46.52 38.50
N TRP A 154 39.40 46.26 37.49
CA TRP A 154 40.82 46.62 37.47
C TRP A 154 41.06 48.13 37.54
N ILE A 155 40.29 48.90 36.78
CA ILE A 155 40.43 50.36 36.72
C ILE A 155 39.89 51.03 37.99
N MET A 156 38.73 50.57 38.48
CA MET A 156 37.96 51.28 39.51
C MET A 156 38.21 50.78 40.94
N SER A 157 38.53 49.49 41.14
CA SER A 157 38.76 48.97 42.48
C SER A 157 40.03 49.57 43.08
N ARG A 158 40.01 49.89 44.39
CA ARG A 158 41.20 50.42 45.08
C ARG A 158 42.08 49.32 45.64
N HIS A 159 41.47 48.16 45.92
CA HIS A 159 42.10 47.07 46.65
C HIS A 159 42.27 45.81 45.79
N TYR A 160 41.34 45.50 44.88
CA TYR A 160 41.38 44.27 44.09
C TYR A 160 42.31 44.33 42.88
N ASN A 161 42.66 45.53 42.42
CA ASN A 161 43.45 45.76 41.21
C ASN A 161 44.96 45.51 41.38
N LYS A 162 45.30 44.35 41.93
CA LYS A 162 46.67 43.87 42.15
C LYS A 162 46.85 42.54 41.42
N ASP A 163 48.02 42.33 40.83
CA ASP A 163 48.38 41.10 40.09
C ASP A 163 48.19 39.85 40.96
N ALA A 164 48.58 39.92 42.24
CA ALA A 164 48.44 38.85 43.22
C ALA A 164 46.99 38.38 43.48
N ARG A 165 45.98 39.13 43.00
CA ARG A 165 44.56 38.76 43.08
C ARG A 165 43.95 38.52 41.70
N MET A 166 44.25 39.39 40.73
CA MET A 166 43.67 39.28 39.40
C MET A 166 44.18 38.04 38.64
N VAL A 167 45.46 37.66 38.80
CA VAL A 167 46.01 36.48 38.10
C VAL A 167 45.37 35.17 38.58
N PRO A 168 45.35 34.84 39.89
CA PRO A 168 44.66 33.63 40.36
C PRO A 168 43.18 33.60 40.00
N PHE A 169 42.52 34.77 39.95
CA PHE A 169 41.12 34.85 39.57
C PHE A 169 40.89 34.53 38.08
N LEU A 170 41.74 35.05 37.19
CA LEU A 170 41.70 34.73 35.77
C LEU A 170 42.06 33.26 35.50
N GLU A 171 42.99 32.68 36.26
CA GLU A 171 43.29 31.24 36.23
C GLU A 171 42.05 30.40 36.60
N ARG A 172 41.30 30.80 37.64
CA ARG A 172 40.03 30.15 38.03
C ARG A 172 38.97 30.26 36.93
N ILE A 173 38.90 31.38 36.22
CA ILE A 173 37.99 31.55 35.07
C ILE A 173 38.42 30.66 33.90
N SER A 174 39.71 30.62 33.57
CA SER A 174 40.28 29.75 32.53
C SER A 174 40.04 28.27 32.85
N TRP A 175 40.18 27.89 34.13
CA TRP A 175 39.86 26.55 34.61
C TRP A 175 38.38 26.20 34.39
N GLU A 176 37.46 27.09 34.76
CA GLU A 176 36.01 26.86 34.57
C GLU A 176 35.67 26.69 33.08
N ILE A 177 36.20 27.56 32.20
CA ILE A 177 36.02 27.45 30.75
C ILE A 177 36.52 26.10 30.24
N SER A 178 37.71 25.67 30.68
CA SER A 178 38.29 24.38 30.33
C SER A 178 37.41 23.20 30.77
N GLN A 179 36.86 23.25 31.99
CA GLN A 179 35.96 22.19 32.48
C GLN A 179 34.66 22.13 31.70
N ARG A 180 34.10 23.28 31.31
CA ARG A 180 32.87 23.33 30.53
C ARG A 180 33.06 22.77 29.13
N VAL A 181 34.16 23.11 28.45
CA VAL A 181 34.49 22.57 27.12
C VAL A 181 34.68 21.05 27.19
N ARG A 182 35.47 20.57 28.16
CA ARG A 182 35.68 19.13 28.37
C ARG A 182 34.37 18.34 28.59
N ARG A 183 33.39 18.92 29.29
CA ARG A 183 32.09 18.27 29.51
C ARG A 183 31.21 18.23 28.27
N VAL A 184 31.35 19.19 27.37
CA VAL A 184 30.52 19.28 26.15
C VAL A 184 31.09 18.41 25.03
N VAL A 185 32.42 18.35 24.93
CA VAL A 185 33.14 17.50 23.98
C VAL A 185 33.59 16.22 24.70
N ASP A 186 32.63 15.44 25.20
CA ASP A 186 32.90 14.16 25.85
C ASP A 186 33.01 13.05 24.80
N LEU A 187 34.21 12.49 24.61
CA LEU A 187 34.49 11.53 23.53
C LEU A 187 33.58 10.29 23.57
N GLN A 188 33.21 9.79 24.76
CA GLN A 188 32.38 8.60 24.91
C GLN A 188 30.95 8.78 24.36
N THR A 189 30.47 10.03 24.32
CA THR A 189 29.15 10.39 23.83
C THR A 189 29.18 11.14 22.50
N LEU A 190 30.32 11.72 22.14
CA LEU A 190 30.51 12.52 20.93
C LEU A 190 30.49 11.66 19.67
N PHE A 191 31.19 10.52 19.67
CA PHE A 191 31.26 9.60 18.52
C PHE A 191 29.97 8.79 18.29
N LYS A 192 29.08 8.75 19.29
CA LYS A 192 27.74 8.15 19.19
C LYS A 192 26.67 9.09 18.63
N GLN A 193 27.00 10.36 18.40
CA GLN A 193 26.09 11.35 17.83
C GLN A 193 26.24 11.41 16.31
N ASP A 194 25.29 12.06 15.64
CA ASP A 194 25.44 12.35 14.22
C ASP A 194 26.65 13.26 13.95
N THR A 195 27.36 12.99 12.85
CA THR A 195 28.59 13.69 12.46
C THR A 195 28.42 15.21 12.42
N ALA A 196 27.26 15.70 11.95
CA ALA A 196 26.96 17.11 11.88
C ALA A 196 26.86 17.76 13.27
N THR A 197 26.14 17.14 14.21
CA THR A 197 26.03 17.61 15.60
C THR A 197 27.36 17.53 16.33
N ALA A 198 28.13 16.45 16.15
CA ALA A 198 29.45 16.30 16.76
C ALA A 198 30.41 17.42 16.28
N LYS A 199 30.52 17.64 14.96
CA LYS A 199 31.34 18.73 14.38
C LYS A 199 30.89 20.11 14.86
N LYS A 200 29.59 20.34 14.97
CA LYS A 200 29.06 21.60 15.52
C LYS A 200 29.52 21.82 16.96
N LYS A 201 29.37 20.83 17.84
CA LYS A 201 29.80 20.91 19.26
C LYS A 201 31.30 21.17 19.39
N ILE A 202 32.12 20.46 18.61
CA ILE A 202 33.57 20.65 18.58
C ILE A 202 33.92 22.08 18.13
N THR A 203 33.25 22.58 17.09
CA THR A 203 33.48 23.93 16.55
C THR A 203 33.10 25.02 17.57
N GLU A 204 31.95 24.89 18.22
CA GLU A 204 31.51 25.81 19.27
C GLU A 204 32.47 25.82 20.48
N ALA A 205 32.95 24.64 20.88
CA ALA A 205 33.95 24.47 21.92
C ALA A 205 35.28 25.14 21.57
N LYS A 206 35.80 24.89 20.37
CA LYS A 206 37.03 25.52 19.85
C LYS A 206 36.89 27.05 19.84
N ASN A 207 35.81 27.57 19.26
CA ASN A 207 35.55 29.00 19.19
C ASN A 207 35.50 29.65 20.58
N THR A 208 34.93 28.96 21.58
CA THR A 208 34.85 29.51 22.94
C THR A 208 36.23 29.65 23.60
N LEU A 209 37.13 28.67 23.41
CA LEU A 209 38.51 28.73 23.89
C LEU A 209 39.29 29.85 23.20
N GLU A 210 39.14 29.98 21.88
CA GLU A 210 39.77 31.06 21.11
C GLU A 210 39.20 32.43 21.48
N GLN A 211 37.89 32.52 21.74
CA GLN A 211 37.23 33.76 22.15
C GLN A 211 37.70 34.21 23.53
N TRP A 212 37.96 33.31 24.48
CA TRP A 212 38.59 33.63 25.76
C TRP A 212 39.91 34.37 25.56
N LYS A 213 40.82 33.78 24.78
CA LYS A 213 42.14 34.36 24.49
C LYS A 213 42.03 35.67 23.71
N LYS A 214 41.18 35.71 22.68
CA LYS A 214 40.93 36.92 21.87
C LYS A 214 40.40 38.07 22.72
N CYS A 215 39.39 37.84 23.55
CA CYS A 215 38.81 38.88 24.38
C CYS A 215 39.79 39.36 25.47
N TYR A 216 40.68 38.49 25.96
CA TYR A 216 41.77 38.89 26.88
C TYR A 216 42.70 39.90 26.23
N PHE A 217 43.26 39.59 25.05
CA PHE A 217 44.15 40.51 24.34
C PHE A 217 43.43 41.79 23.88
N THR A 218 42.15 41.68 23.48
CA THR A 218 41.31 42.87 23.21
C THR A 218 41.23 43.77 24.44
N THR A 219 41.07 43.19 25.63
CA THR A 219 41.03 43.92 26.89
C THR A 219 42.40 44.53 27.23
N CYS A 220 43.51 43.85 26.95
CA CYS A 220 44.87 44.42 27.08
C CYS A 220 44.99 45.73 26.30
N ILE A 221 44.64 45.70 25.01
CA ILE A 221 44.70 46.87 24.11
C ILE A 221 43.83 48.01 24.65
N GLN A 222 42.59 47.71 25.05
CA GLN A 222 41.67 48.72 25.57
C GLN A 222 42.16 49.37 26.88
N VAL A 223 42.86 48.62 27.73
CA VAL A 223 43.45 49.19 28.95
C VAL A 223 44.66 50.08 28.62
N GLU A 224 45.49 49.68 27.66
CA GLU A 224 46.62 50.48 27.15
C GLU A 224 46.13 51.80 26.54
N GLU A 225 45.10 51.76 25.69
CA GLU A 225 44.49 52.93 25.06
C GLU A 225 43.79 53.88 26.06
N SER A 226 43.30 53.35 27.18
CA SER A 226 42.64 54.15 28.22
C SER A 226 43.59 55.07 29.01
N GLY A 227 44.90 54.98 28.76
CA GLY A 227 45.91 55.75 29.49
C GLY A 227 46.07 55.33 30.96
N SER A 228 45.61 54.13 31.31
CA SER A 228 45.74 53.57 32.65
C SER A 228 47.21 53.45 33.04
N LYS A 229 47.57 53.93 34.24
CA LYS A 229 48.94 53.78 34.80
C LYS A 229 49.30 52.32 35.11
N ARG A 230 48.35 51.39 35.04
CA ARG A 230 48.53 49.97 35.37
C ARG A 230 48.34 49.11 34.14
N TYR A 231 49.32 48.26 33.86
CA TYR A 231 49.33 47.35 32.71
C TYR A 231 48.43 46.13 32.97
N TRP A 232 47.58 45.79 31.99
CA TRP A 232 46.80 44.56 31.96
C TRP A 232 47.53 43.51 31.12
N LYS A 233 48.65 43.00 31.64
CA LYS A 233 49.45 41.97 30.96
C LYS A 233 50.00 41.00 32.01
N PHE A 234 49.54 39.76 31.95
CA PHE A 234 49.87 38.70 32.89
C PHE A 234 50.62 37.58 32.17
N ASP A 235 51.12 36.60 32.93
CA ASP A 235 51.78 35.44 32.34
C ASP A 235 50.80 34.68 31.43
N THR A 236 51.06 34.72 30.12
CA THR A 236 50.22 34.07 29.12
C THR A 236 50.26 32.56 29.22
N LYS A 237 51.35 31.99 29.77
CA LYS A 237 51.49 30.55 29.88
C LYS A 237 50.49 29.99 30.90
N SER A 238 50.47 30.53 32.12
CA SER A 238 49.50 30.13 33.16
C SER A 238 48.03 30.23 32.72
N LEU A 239 47.69 31.24 31.92
CA LEU A 239 46.32 31.49 31.50
C LEU A 239 45.85 30.65 30.31
N PHE A 240 46.74 30.34 29.37
CA PHE A 240 46.35 29.80 28.05
C PHE A 240 46.93 28.43 27.68
N GLU A 241 48.00 27.94 28.32
CA GLU A 241 48.67 26.68 27.92
C GLU A 241 47.67 25.51 27.82
N LYS A 242 46.82 25.38 28.85
CA LYS A 242 45.77 24.36 28.87
C LYS A 242 44.71 24.60 27.78
N THR A 243 44.20 25.83 27.65
CA THR A 243 43.14 26.12 26.68
C THR A 243 43.63 26.00 25.23
N ASP A 244 44.88 26.37 24.96
CA ASP A 244 45.52 26.26 23.65
C ASP A 244 45.71 24.78 23.27
N TYR A 245 46.13 23.94 24.23
CA TYR A 245 46.17 22.50 24.01
C TYR A 245 44.76 21.92 23.76
N MET A 246 43.75 22.33 24.52
CA MET A 246 42.38 21.89 24.25
C MET A 246 41.87 22.34 22.86
N VAL A 247 42.34 23.48 22.33
CA VAL A 247 42.06 23.91 20.95
C VAL A 247 42.66 22.95 19.94
N SER A 248 43.90 22.46 20.14
CA SER A 248 44.50 21.47 19.24
C SER A 248 43.75 20.14 19.26
N ILE A 249 43.30 19.68 20.45
CA ILE A 249 42.46 18.47 20.56
C ILE A 249 41.14 18.65 19.80
N CYS A 250 40.45 19.78 19.95
CA CYS A 250 39.24 20.05 19.17
C CYS A 250 39.51 20.07 17.66
N GLN A 251 40.67 20.57 17.23
CA GLN A 251 41.06 20.55 15.82
C GLN A 251 41.25 19.12 15.29
N ASP A 252 41.95 18.28 16.06
CA ASP A 252 42.17 16.87 15.72
C ASP A 252 40.86 16.08 15.69
N LEU A 253 39.98 16.26 16.68
CA LEU A 253 38.66 15.62 16.70
C LEU A 253 37.81 16.04 15.49
N TYR A 254 37.83 17.33 15.13
CA TYR A 254 37.13 17.81 13.93
C TYR A 254 37.67 17.13 12.67
N TYR A 255 38.98 16.97 12.57
CA TYR A 255 39.63 16.27 11.45
C TYR A 255 39.17 14.81 11.35
N ILE A 256 39.12 14.07 12.46
CA ILE A 256 38.63 12.68 12.49
C ILE A 256 37.20 12.61 11.93
N PHE A 257 36.28 13.47 12.42
CA PHE A 257 34.90 13.49 11.93
C PHE A 257 34.78 13.95 10.48
N GLN A 258 35.65 14.85 10.02
CA GLN A 258 35.69 15.25 8.62
C GLN A 258 36.13 14.08 7.72
N VAL A 259 37.17 13.35 8.10
CA VAL A 259 37.60 12.15 7.37
C VAL A 259 36.48 11.12 7.34
N ALA A 260 35.82 10.85 8.46
CA ALA A 260 34.69 9.92 8.53
C ALA A 260 33.49 10.34 7.66
N GLU A 261 33.18 11.64 7.59
CA GLU A 261 32.13 12.19 6.72
C GLU A 261 32.50 12.04 5.24
N GLU A 262 33.77 12.26 4.88
CA GLU A 262 34.28 12.07 3.51
C GLU A 262 34.28 10.58 3.11
N LEU A 263 34.67 9.69 4.03
CA LEU A 263 34.18 8.32 4.27
C LEU A 263 32.76 8.09 3.73
N GLN A 264 31.78 8.50 4.54
CA GLN A 264 30.36 8.26 4.28
C GLN A 264 29.91 8.86 2.95
N ASN A 265 30.39 10.03 2.55
CA ASN A 265 30.03 10.68 1.30
C ASN A 265 30.53 9.93 0.04
N ILE A 266 31.50 9.00 0.15
CA ILE A 266 31.79 8.03 -0.93
C ILE A 266 30.61 7.08 -1.11
N PHE A 267 30.06 6.62 0.01
CA PHE A 267 29.02 5.60 0.06
C PHE A 267 27.60 6.17 -0.09
N ILE A 268 27.37 7.46 0.21
CA ILE A 268 26.04 8.10 0.16
C ILE A 268 25.45 8.17 -1.27
N PRO A 269 26.21 8.41 -2.35
CA PRO A 269 25.69 8.27 -3.72
C PRO A 269 25.25 6.84 -4.08
N GLU A 270 25.77 5.82 -3.38
CA GLU A 270 25.39 4.40 -3.54
C GLU A 270 24.11 4.07 -2.74
N LEU A 271 23.86 4.79 -1.64
CA LEU A 271 22.72 4.61 -0.74
C LEU A 271 21.39 5.17 -1.28
N ILE A 272 21.42 6.23 -2.10
CA ILE A 272 20.19 6.84 -2.66
C ILE A 272 19.59 5.99 -3.80
N THR A 273 20.35 5.08 -4.40
CA THR A 273 19.89 4.22 -5.51
C THR A 273 19.66 2.75 -5.16
N VAL A 274 20.09 2.26 -4.00
CA VAL A 274 19.93 0.86 -3.59
C VAL A 274 18.72 0.72 -2.66
N THR A 275 17.53 0.66 -3.27
CA THR A 275 16.30 0.15 -2.62
C THR A 275 16.12 -1.36 -2.75
N GLU A 276 17.14 -2.11 -3.21
CA GLU A 276 17.00 -3.57 -3.46
C GLU A 276 17.97 -4.47 -2.67
N ASN A 277 18.94 -3.92 -1.91
CA ASN A 277 19.81 -4.75 -1.05
C ASN A 277 20.18 -4.07 0.29
N PRO A 278 19.34 -4.19 1.33
CA PRO A 278 19.56 -3.53 2.63
C PRO A 278 20.80 -4.05 3.39
N LYS A 279 21.28 -5.25 3.06
CA LYS A 279 22.43 -5.86 3.77
C LYS A 279 23.76 -5.16 3.48
N GLY A 280 23.98 -4.71 2.24
CA GLY A 280 25.23 -4.03 1.87
C GLY A 280 25.38 -2.65 2.53
N VAL A 281 24.27 -1.97 2.77
CA VAL A 281 24.23 -0.68 3.48
C VAL A 281 24.64 -0.85 4.95
N ASP A 282 24.11 -1.87 5.63
CA ASP A 282 24.43 -2.15 7.03
C ASP A 282 25.87 -2.65 7.24
N GLU A 283 26.46 -3.27 6.21
CA GLU A 283 27.85 -3.73 6.22
C GLU A 283 28.81 -2.54 6.02
N LEU A 284 28.53 -1.64 5.07
CA LEU A 284 29.32 -0.43 4.83
C LEU A 284 29.24 0.57 6.00
N GLN A 285 28.08 0.71 6.64
CA GLN A 285 27.95 1.51 7.86
C GLN A 285 28.76 0.92 9.02
N ARG A 286 28.85 -0.41 9.11
CA ARG A 286 29.72 -1.09 10.08
C ARG A 286 31.19 -0.82 9.81
N GLU A 287 31.63 -0.86 8.55
CA GLU A 287 33.02 -0.55 8.18
C GLU A 287 33.41 0.89 8.53
N VAL A 288 32.52 1.87 8.29
CA VAL A 288 32.77 3.26 8.72
C VAL A 288 32.80 3.40 10.25
N ASN A 289 31.96 2.66 10.98
CA ASN A 289 31.95 2.72 12.43
C ASN A 289 33.21 2.05 13.05
N ILE A 290 33.81 1.07 12.38
CA ILE A 290 35.11 0.48 12.78
C ILE A 290 36.21 1.54 12.78
N ILE A 291 36.18 2.51 11.86
CA ILE A 291 37.18 3.59 11.75
C ILE A 291 37.20 4.50 12.98
N ILE A 292 36.03 4.69 13.60
CA ILE A 292 35.83 5.60 14.73
C ILE A 292 35.95 4.86 16.07
N SER A 293 35.70 3.55 16.09
CA SER A 293 35.71 2.71 17.30
C SER A 293 36.98 2.85 18.17
N PRO A 294 38.22 2.91 17.63
CA PRO A 294 39.42 3.12 18.45
C PRO A 294 39.40 4.43 19.24
N MET A 295 38.71 5.46 18.72
CA MET A 295 38.55 6.76 19.38
C MET A 295 37.44 6.76 20.44
N GLU A 296 36.50 5.80 20.38
CA GLU A 296 35.48 5.59 21.41
C GLU A 296 36.03 4.90 22.66
N ASP A 297 37.01 4.01 22.48
CA ASP A 297 37.57 3.14 23.53
C ASP A 297 38.88 3.66 24.15
N LEU A 298 39.16 4.96 24.03
CA LEU A 298 40.36 5.56 24.62
C LEU A 298 40.40 5.35 26.14
N SER A 299 41.53 4.81 26.61
CA SER A 299 41.77 4.53 28.04
C SER A 299 42.14 5.77 28.85
N PHE A 300 42.39 6.90 28.19
CA PHE A 300 42.80 8.16 28.78
C PHE A 300 42.00 9.33 28.23
N ASP A 301 42.04 10.45 28.95
CA ASP A 301 41.36 11.69 28.56
C ASP A 301 42.30 12.61 27.77
N PRO A 302 42.00 12.92 26.49
CA PRO A 302 42.89 13.71 25.64
C PRO A 302 42.92 15.19 26.01
N PHE A 303 41.96 15.71 26.78
CA PHE A 303 41.99 17.12 27.20
C PHE A 303 42.94 17.39 28.39
N ARG A 304 43.59 16.35 28.90
CA ARG A 304 44.64 16.47 29.92
C ARG A 304 45.99 16.65 29.25
N VAL A 305 46.65 17.77 29.57
CA VAL A 305 47.98 18.11 29.03
C VAL A 305 49.01 17.01 29.35
N GLU A 306 48.82 16.28 30.46
CA GLU A 306 49.67 15.14 30.83
C GLU A 306 49.69 14.03 29.77
N ASN A 307 48.60 13.86 29.01
CA ASN A 307 48.42 12.79 28.02
C ASN A 307 48.77 13.25 26.58
N ALA A 308 49.41 14.41 26.42
CA ALA A 308 49.69 14.98 25.10
C ALA A 308 50.53 14.08 24.19
N ARG A 309 51.44 13.29 24.77
CA ARG A 309 52.28 12.33 24.03
C ARG A 309 51.46 11.15 23.51
N ASP A 310 50.59 10.60 24.35
CA ASP A 310 49.75 9.47 24.00
C ASP A 310 48.71 9.86 22.94
N TRP A 311 48.14 11.07 23.04
CA TRP A 311 47.25 11.61 22.02
C TRP A 311 47.95 11.82 20.67
N ALA A 312 49.17 12.36 20.68
CA ALA A 312 49.94 12.56 19.45
C ALA A 312 50.21 11.24 18.72
N PHE A 313 50.54 10.18 19.47
CA PHE A 313 50.73 8.84 18.91
C PHE A 313 49.45 8.27 18.28
N VAL A 314 48.31 8.39 18.97
CA VAL A 314 47.00 7.96 18.45
C VAL A 314 46.64 8.69 17.15
N MET A 315 46.92 9.99 17.07
CA MET A 315 46.66 10.78 15.86
C MET A 315 47.61 10.46 14.71
N GLU A 316 48.86 10.09 15.01
CA GLU A 316 49.83 9.63 14.02
C GLU A 316 49.40 8.27 13.43
N GLU A 317 48.98 7.32 14.27
CA GLU A 317 48.42 6.02 13.84
C GLU A 317 47.17 6.19 12.97
N PHE A 318 46.27 7.09 13.36
CA PHE A 318 45.05 7.40 12.58
C PHE A 318 45.37 7.98 11.19
N ARG A 319 46.40 8.83 11.08
CA ARG A 319 46.79 9.48 9.82
C ARG A 319 47.54 8.53 8.87
N GLU A 320 48.38 7.63 9.41
CA GLU A 320 49.31 6.83 8.60
C GLU A 320 48.72 5.53 8.04
N ASP A 321 48.00 4.73 8.84
CA ASP A 321 47.66 3.36 8.46
C ASP A 321 46.22 3.22 7.92
N ILE A 322 45.28 4.01 8.44
CA ILE A 322 43.85 3.78 8.21
C ILE A 322 43.41 4.16 6.79
N VAL A 323 43.90 5.26 6.21
CA VAL A 323 43.38 5.73 4.91
C VAL A 323 43.85 4.87 3.73
N LEU A 324 45.12 4.45 3.73
CA LEU A 324 45.69 3.67 2.61
C LEU A 324 45.26 2.21 2.62
N GLU A 325 45.22 1.58 3.79
CA GLU A 325 44.81 0.17 3.90
C GLU A 325 43.33 0.00 3.56
N ILE A 326 42.49 0.97 3.92
CA ILE A 326 41.06 0.94 3.61
C ILE A 326 40.82 1.07 2.10
N VAL A 327 41.48 1.99 1.40
CA VAL A 327 41.27 2.13 -0.05
C VAL A 327 41.80 0.90 -0.80
N GLU A 328 42.91 0.29 -0.35
CA GLU A 328 43.39 -0.97 -0.92
C GLU A 328 42.40 -2.11 -0.69
N GLN A 329 41.86 -2.26 0.53
CA GLN A 329 40.85 -3.29 0.83
C GLN A 329 39.57 -3.11 -0.01
N ILE A 330 39.05 -1.88 -0.12
CA ILE A 330 37.86 -1.57 -0.93
C ILE A 330 38.11 -1.89 -2.40
N PHE A 331 39.28 -1.53 -2.92
CA PHE A 331 39.66 -1.83 -4.29
C PHE A 331 39.68 -3.35 -4.53
N VAL A 332 40.34 -4.11 -3.65
CA VAL A 332 40.48 -5.57 -3.78
C VAL A 332 39.15 -6.31 -3.64
N GLN A 333 38.30 -5.92 -2.70
CA GLN A 333 37.01 -6.57 -2.46
C GLN A 333 36.03 -6.37 -3.64
N ASN A 334 36.05 -5.19 -4.27
CA ASN A 334 35.12 -4.82 -5.33
C ASN A 334 35.69 -4.95 -6.76
N LEU A 335 36.82 -5.67 -6.95
CA LEU A 335 37.45 -5.87 -8.26
C LEU A 335 36.54 -6.51 -9.32
N LYS A 336 35.60 -7.37 -8.90
CA LYS A 336 34.73 -8.14 -9.80
C LYS A 336 33.45 -7.41 -10.16
N ASP A 337 32.86 -6.72 -9.18
CA ASP A 337 31.60 -5.99 -9.32
C ASP A 337 31.76 -4.62 -8.64
N PRO A 338 32.34 -3.64 -9.34
CA PRO A 338 32.53 -2.31 -8.78
C PRO A 338 31.18 -1.62 -8.62
N PRO A 339 30.94 -0.87 -7.53
CA PRO A 339 29.69 -0.15 -7.36
C PRO A 339 29.55 0.93 -8.44
N LEU A 340 28.48 0.85 -9.23
CA LEU A 340 28.21 1.75 -10.35
C LEU A 340 26.97 2.61 -10.10
N TYR A 341 26.96 3.83 -10.65
CA TYR A 341 25.80 4.71 -10.64
C TYR A 341 24.65 4.15 -11.52
N LYS A 342 23.40 4.52 -11.21
CA LYS A 342 22.23 4.13 -12.00
C LYS A 342 22.36 4.61 -13.46
N ASN A 343 22.17 3.70 -14.42
CA ASN A 343 22.38 3.92 -15.85
C ASN A 343 23.85 4.13 -16.27
N HIS A 344 24.82 3.93 -15.37
CA HIS A 344 26.21 3.76 -15.80
C HIS A 344 26.38 2.35 -16.37
N PRO A 345 27.09 2.24 -17.50
CA PRO A 345 27.32 0.96 -18.10
C PRO A 345 28.48 0.22 -17.40
N PRO A 346 28.51 -1.12 -17.50
CA PRO A 346 29.36 -1.97 -16.67
C PRO A 346 30.85 -1.68 -16.79
N VAL A 347 31.36 -1.36 -18.00
CA VAL A 347 32.81 -1.14 -18.18
C VAL A 347 33.22 0.30 -17.95
N ALA A 348 32.47 1.28 -18.48
CA ALA A 348 32.83 2.69 -18.31
C ALA A 348 32.63 3.15 -16.85
N GLY A 349 31.60 2.63 -16.18
CA GLY A 349 31.39 2.86 -14.76
C GLY A 349 32.52 2.32 -13.89
N ALA A 350 33.01 1.11 -14.19
CA ALA A 350 34.11 0.48 -13.45
C ALA A 350 35.41 1.29 -13.53
N ILE A 351 35.70 1.88 -14.70
CA ILE A 351 36.85 2.75 -14.91
C ILE A 351 36.66 4.07 -14.16
N SER A 352 35.46 4.67 -14.24
CA SER A 352 35.15 5.90 -13.50
C SER A 352 35.29 5.73 -11.97
N TRP A 353 34.87 4.58 -11.44
CA TRP A 353 35.02 4.22 -10.03
C TRP A 353 36.50 4.12 -9.64
N SER A 354 37.31 3.39 -10.41
CA SER A 354 38.77 3.29 -10.20
C SER A 354 39.45 4.66 -10.20
N ARG A 355 39.13 5.53 -11.16
CA ARG A 355 39.70 6.89 -11.23
C ARG A 355 39.31 7.77 -10.06
N SER A 356 38.09 7.63 -9.55
CA SER A 356 37.63 8.35 -8.37
C SER A 356 38.46 7.96 -7.14
N LEU A 357 38.70 6.65 -6.93
CA LEU A 357 39.56 6.16 -5.84
C LEU A 357 40.99 6.67 -5.97
N SER A 358 41.57 6.59 -7.18
CA SER A 358 42.92 7.07 -7.47
C SER A 358 43.08 8.58 -7.21
N HIS A 359 42.14 9.40 -7.67
CA HIS A 359 42.15 10.84 -7.43
C HIS A 359 42.10 11.18 -5.92
N ARG A 360 41.36 10.41 -5.13
CA ARG A 360 41.24 10.63 -3.68
C ARG A 360 42.52 10.27 -2.92
N ILE A 361 43.13 9.12 -3.20
CA ILE A 361 44.42 8.79 -2.59
C ILE A 361 45.48 9.83 -3.01
N GLY A 362 45.42 10.29 -4.27
CA GLY A 362 46.28 11.36 -4.77
C GLY A 362 46.12 12.68 -4.00
N HIS A 363 44.89 13.10 -3.69
CA HIS A 363 44.63 14.30 -2.89
C HIS A 363 45.17 14.15 -1.46
N THR A 364 44.90 13.02 -0.80
CA THR A 364 45.41 12.74 0.56
C THR A 364 46.93 12.81 0.62
N ILE A 365 47.62 12.26 -0.38
CA ILE A 365 49.09 12.28 -0.45
C ILE A 365 49.65 13.63 -0.86
N THR A 366 48.88 14.45 -1.57
CA THR A 366 49.28 15.82 -1.87
C THR A 366 49.35 16.65 -0.59
N LEU A 367 48.41 16.47 0.34
CA LEU A 367 48.46 17.09 1.67
C LEU A 367 49.65 16.61 2.49
N PHE A 368 50.00 15.32 2.42
CA PHE A 368 51.23 14.79 3.04
C PHE A 368 52.51 15.34 2.43
N ARG A 369 52.49 15.79 1.16
CA ARG A 369 53.65 16.36 0.48
C ARG A 369 53.96 17.81 0.91
N GLU A 370 53.01 18.48 1.54
CA GLU A 370 53.19 19.85 2.04
C GLU A 370 54.03 19.91 3.34
N GLU A 371 54.19 18.80 4.07
CA GLU A 371 55.07 18.68 5.26
C GLU A 371 56.33 17.84 4.96
N GLU A 372 57.44 18.51 4.59
CA GLU A 372 58.72 17.88 4.21
C GLU A 372 59.35 17.00 5.31
N GLU A 373 59.09 17.28 6.59
CA GLU A 373 59.67 16.54 7.72
C GLU A 373 59.08 15.12 7.89
N LEU A 374 57.81 14.91 7.53
CA LEU A 374 57.14 13.61 7.65
C LEU A 374 57.53 12.64 6.53
N LEU A 375 57.80 13.15 5.33
CA LEU A 375 58.25 12.36 4.18
C LEU A 375 59.68 11.82 4.32
N ALA A 376 60.52 12.51 5.09
CA ALA A 376 61.88 12.08 5.38
C ALA A 376 61.94 10.93 6.40
N SER A 377 60.84 10.66 7.12
CA SER A 377 60.74 9.54 8.05
C SER A 377 60.74 8.19 7.32
N LYS A 378 61.24 7.15 7.98
CA LYS A 378 61.25 5.78 7.45
C LYS A 378 59.83 5.29 7.10
N ARG A 379 58.83 5.71 7.89
CA ARG A 379 57.43 5.33 7.73
C ARG A 379 56.74 6.08 6.59
N GLY A 380 57.04 7.37 6.40
CA GLY A 380 56.58 8.16 5.25
C GLY A 380 57.03 7.60 3.90
N GLN A 381 58.25 7.04 3.84
CA GLN A 381 58.75 6.35 2.64
C GLN A 381 58.01 5.03 2.38
N GLU A 382 57.65 4.27 3.43
CA GLU A 382 56.86 3.03 3.31
C GLU A 382 55.43 3.34 2.81
N VAL A 383 54.80 4.39 3.32
CA VAL A 383 53.50 4.91 2.90
C VAL A 383 53.52 5.36 1.43
N GLN A 384 54.56 6.09 1.01
CA GLN A 384 54.74 6.49 -0.37
C GLN A 384 54.90 5.27 -1.31
N GLN A 385 55.62 4.23 -0.88
CA GLN A 385 55.75 3.00 -1.66
C GLN A 385 54.42 2.24 -1.78
N LYS A 386 53.66 2.09 -0.69
CA LYS A 386 52.31 1.48 -0.71
C LYS A 386 51.39 2.22 -1.68
N TYR A 387 51.40 3.56 -1.67
CA TYR A 387 50.65 4.36 -2.62
C TYR A 387 51.04 4.09 -4.07
N LEU A 388 52.33 4.14 -4.40
CA LEU A 388 52.79 3.89 -5.78
C LEU A 388 52.36 2.50 -6.26
N GLN A 389 52.39 1.50 -5.36
CA GLN A 389 51.93 0.14 -5.68
C GLN A 389 50.42 0.10 -5.94
N LEU A 390 49.61 0.76 -5.10
CA LEU A 390 48.15 0.80 -5.25
C LEU A 390 47.71 1.54 -6.50
N THR A 391 48.29 2.71 -6.79
CA THR A 391 48.01 3.49 -8.00
C THR A 391 48.35 2.70 -9.26
N LYS A 392 49.49 1.99 -9.26
CA LYS A 392 49.86 1.11 -10.38
C LYS A 392 48.86 -0.02 -10.60
N LYS A 393 48.37 -0.66 -9.53
CA LYS A 393 47.31 -1.69 -9.62
C LYS A 393 46.01 -1.13 -10.22
N MET A 394 45.62 0.09 -9.85
CA MET A 394 44.43 0.76 -10.39
C MET A 394 44.60 1.11 -11.88
N GLU A 395 45.76 1.62 -12.29
CA GLU A 395 46.07 1.90 -13.70
C GLU A 395 46.07 0.63 -14.57
N GLU A 396 46.62 -0.48 -14.06
CA GLU A 396 46.60 -1.78 -14.73
C GLU A 396 45.17 -2.32 -14.92
N TYR A 397 44.32 -2.16 -13.89
CA TYR A 397 42.91 -2.53 -13.93
C TYR A 397 42.13 -1.71 -14.99
N GLU A 398 42.30 -0.38 -15.00
CA GLU A 398 41.68 0.49 -16.01
C GLU A 398 42.11 0.09 -17.42
N ALA A 399 43.41 -0.13 -17.63
CA ALA A 399 43.95 -0.53 -18.92
C ALA A 399 43.44 -1.90 -19.39
N GLN A 400 43.21 -2.84 -18.46
CA GLN A 400 42.67 -4.17 -18.78
C GLN A 400 41.19 -4.09 -19.16
N LYS A 401 40.37 -3.41 -18.35
CA LYS A 401 38.93 -3.26 -18.60
C LYS A 401 38.67 -2.52 -19.91
N TYR A 402 39.43 -1.46 -20.17
CA TYR A 402 39.36 -0.72 -21.41
C TYR A 402 39.73 -1.57 -22.64
N ARG A 403 40.81 -2.40 -22.56
CA ARG A 403 41.17 -3.33 -23.65
C ARG A 403 40.07 -4.34 -23.93
N GLN A 404 39.52 -4.97 -22.89
CA GLN A 404 38.41 -5.93 -23.04
C GLN A 404 37.17 -5.31 -23.66
N TRP A 405 36.87 -4.06 -23.32
CA TRP A 405 35.78 -3.33 -23.96
C TRP A 405 36.06 -3.02 -25.43
N ARG A 406 37.27 -2.52 -25.74
CA ARG A 406 37.68 -2.19 -27.11
C ARG A 406 37.56 -3.41 -28.03
N ASP A 407 38.12 -4.54 -27.61
CA ASP A 407 38.09 -5.78 -28.39
C ASP A 407 36.65 -6.26 -28.59
N ARG A 408 35.80 -6.20 -27.55
CA ARG A 408 34.37 -6.53 -27.66
C ARG A 408 33.64 -5.61 -28.62
N ALA A 409 33.79 -4.30 -28.50
CA ALA A 409 33.13 -3.33 -29.36
C ALA A 409 33.52 -3.51 -30.84
N GLU A 410 34.79 -3.79 -31.13
CA GLU A 410 35.27 -4.00 -32.51
C GLU A 410 34.77 -5.31 -33.14
N HIS A 411 34.62 -6.38 -32.36
CA HIS A 411 34.17 -7.68 -32.87
C HIS A 411 32.63 -7.82 -32.90
N VAL A 412 31.93 -7.32 -31.88
CA VAL A 412 30.49 -7.52 -31.68
C VAL A 412 29.67 -6.62 -32.60
N ILE A 413 30.05 -5.34 -32.76
CA ILE A 413 29.31 -4.38 -33.59
C ILE A 413 29.16 -4.86 -35.05
N PRO A 414 30.21 -5.33 -35.75
CA PRO A 414 30.07 -5.76 -37.15
C PRO A 414 29.25 -7.04 -37.33
N LEU A 415 29.20 -7.92 -36.31
CA LEU A 415 28.44 -9.17 -36.33
C LEU A 415 26.95 -8.88 -36.12
N LEU A 416 26.60 -8.16 -35.05
CA LEU A 416 25.20 -7.87 -34.72
C LEU A 416 24.51 -6.95 -35.74
N LEU A 417 25.27 -6.06 -36.38
CA LEU A 417 24.71 -5.22 -37.47
C LEU A 417 24.47 -5.99 -38.77
N LYS A 418 25.04 -7.20 -38.93
CA LYS A 418 24.76 -8.10 -40.07
C LYS A 418 23.53 -8.98 -39.83
N ASP A 419 23.03 -9.03 -38.60
CA ASP A 419 21.85 -9.81 -38.28
C ASP A 419 20.59 -9.23 -38.95
N THR A 420 19.64 -10.12 -39.22
CA THR A 420 18.35 -9.76 -39.82
C THR A 420 17.45 -9.09 -38.78
N LEU A 421 16.49 -8.27 -39.23
CA LEU A 421 15.67 -7.45 -38.33
C LEU A 421 14.71 -8.27 -37.45
N LEU A 422 14.29 -9.44 -37.91
CA LEU A 422 13.25 -10.26 -37.28
C LEU A 422 13.72 -11.71 -37.09
N THR A 423 13.42 -12.31 -35.94
CA THR A 423 13.56 -13.75 -35.68
C THR A 423 12.19 -14.41 -35.65
N LEU A 424 12.12 -15.66 -36.11
CA LEU A 424 10.92 -16.48 -36.03
C LEU A 424 10.93 -17.22 -34.69
N PHE A 425 9.84 -17.14 -33.94
CA PHE A 425 9.59 -18.06 -32.83
C PHE A 425 8.40 -18.94 -33.19
N ALA A 426 8.60 -20.25 -33.06
CA ALA A 426 7.51 -21.21 -33.11
C ALA A 426 7.10 -21.50 -31.66
N ASP A 427 5.80 -21.48 -31.39
CA ASP A 427 5.28 -21.88 -30.08
C ASP A 427 5.61 -23.38 -29.88
N GLU A 428 6.43 -23.72 -28.89
CA GLU A 428 6.95 -25.08 -28.64
C GLU A 428 5.87 -26.08 -28.18
N ALA A 429 4.60 -25.68 -28.15
CA ALA A 429 3.48 -26.54 -27.76
C ALA A 429 3.01 -27.54 -28.83
N ALA A 430 3.57 -27.51 -30.05
CA ALA A 430 3.08 -28.34 -31.18
C ALA A 430 4.14 -29.28 -31.83
N THR A 431 5.24 -29.59 -31.15
CA THR A 431 6.30 -30.47 -31.69
C THR A 431 6.09 -31.96 -31.45
N ASN A 432 4.98 -32.38 -30.84
CA ASN A 432 4.65 -33.80 -30.62
C ASN A 432 3.41 -34.25 -31.40
N SER A 433 3.46 -34.22 -32.74
CA SER A 433 2.65 -35.13 -33.57
C SER A 433 3.15 -35.17 -35.02
N SER A 434 3.82 -36.28 -35.33
CA SER A 434 3.98 -36.98 -36.62
C SER A 434 4.18 -36.19 -37.92
N ALA A 435 5.33 -36.45 -38.53
CA ALA A 435 5.63 -36.20 -39.94
C ALA A 435 4.80 -37.13 -40.84
N THR A 436 3.82 -36.56 -41.54
CA THR A 436 3.31 -37.04 -42.84
C THR A 436 2.97 -35.84 -43.70
N ASP A 437 3.53 -35.83 -44.91
CA ASP A 437 3.37 -34.83 -45.96
C ASP A 437 1.91 -34.69 -46.41
N GLU A 438 1.21 -33.66 -45.91
CA GLU A 438 0.14 -32.96 -46.63
C GLU A 438 0.17 -31.46 -46.25
N PRO A 439 -0.13 -30.52 -47.17
CA PRO A 439 -0.04 -29.08 -46.90
C PRO A 439 -1.29 -28.61 -46.16
N VAL A 440 -1.36 -28.90 -44.85
CA VAL A 440 -2.55 -28.64 -44.03
C VAL A 440 -2.36 -27.39 -43.17
N THR A 441 -3.18 -26.38 -43.49
CA THR A 441 -3.62 -25.22 -42.68
C THR A 441 -2.57 -24.31 -42.05
N VAL A 442 -2.65 -23.02 -42.38
CA VAL A 442 -1.82 -21.94 -41.86
C VAL A 442 -1.74 -21.99 -40.32
N ARG A 443 -0.55 -22.36 -39.85
CA ARG A 443 -0.16 -22.44 -38.45
C ARG A 443 -0.45 -21.12 -37.75
N LYS A 444 -1.36 -21.15 -36.77
CA LYS A 444 -1.54 -20.12 -35.73
C LYS A 444 -0.29 -19.90 -34.84
N SER A 445 0.82 -20.60 -35.08
CA SER A 445 1.92 -20.77 -34.11
C SER A 445 3.29 -20.22 -34.53
N VAL A 446 3.35 -19.26 -35.47
CA VAL A 446 4.63 -18.66 -35.90
C VAL A 446 4.57 -17.14 -35.71
N GLY A 447 5.23 -16.64 -34.66
CA GLY A 447 5.34 -15.21 -34.36
C GLY A 447 6.70 -14.64 -34.78
N PHE A 448 6.75 -13.31 -34.92
CA PHE A 448 7.97 -12.58 -35.28
C PHE A 448 8.48 -11.77 -34.09
N ALA A 449 9.71 -12.02 -33.64
CA ALA A 449 10.36 -11.23 -32.61
C ALA A 449 11.35 -10.25 -33.25
N LEU A 450 11.56 -9.13 -32.57
CA LEU A 450 12.56 -8.15 -32.98
C LEU A 450 13.95 -8.66 -32.58
N ASN A 451 14.84 -8.76 -33.57
CA ASN A 451 16.21 -9.22 -33.36
C ASN A 451 17.15 -8.03 -33.17
N PHE A 452 17.05 -7.36 -32.03
CA PHE A 452 17.96 -6.27 -31.63
C PHE A 452 18.58 -6.62 -30.29
N SER A 453 19.87 -6.93 -30.29
CA SER A 453 20.60 -7.29 -29.08
C SER A 453 20.72 -6.06 -28.15
N PRO A 454 20.37 -6.18 -26.85
CA PRO A 454 20.57 -5.11 -25.87
C PRO A 454 22.04 -4.70 -25.74
N GLU A 455 22.96 -5.61 -26.09
CA GLU A 455 24.41 -5.39 -26.09
C GLU A 455 24.83 -4.21 -27.00
N ILE A 456 24.07 -3.90 -28.06
CA ILE A 456 24.37 -2.72 -28.91
C ILE A 456 24.11 -1.42 -28.14
N LEU A 457 23.05 -1.35 -27.34
CA LEU A 457 22.75 -0.16 -26.53
C LEU A 457 23.75 -0.01 -25.38
N GLU A 458 24.17 -1.12 -24.78
CA GLU A 458 25.24 -1.12 -23.79
C GLU A 458 26.54 -0.55 -24.39
N ILE A 459 26.96 -1.02 -25.57
CA ILE A 459 28.17 -0.50 -26.23
C ILE A 459 28.01 0.98 -26.64
N ILE A 460 26.82 1.42 -27.09
CA ILE A 460 26.54 2.84 -27.41
C ILE A 460 26.68 3.71 -26.17
N THR A 461 26.06 3.32 -25.06
CA THR A 461 26.14 4.07 -23.81
C THR A 461 27.56 4.10 -23.28
N GLU A 462 28.27 2.95 -23.28
CA GLU A 462 29.70 2.88 -22.93
C GLU A 462 30.54 3.81 -23.78
N THR A 463 30.31 3.85 -25.09
CA THR A 463 31.05 4.71 -26.01
C THR A 463 30.97 6.19 -25.60
N LYS A 464 29.77 6.68 -25.23
CA LYS A 464 29.58 8.06 -24.77
C LYS A 464 30.31 8.35 -23.46
N TYR A 465 30.26 7.42 -22.50
CA TYR A 465 30.95 7.57 -21.22
C TYR A 465 32.48 7.47 -21.39
N MET A 466 32.99 6.60 -22.28
CA MET A 466 34.43 6.51 -22.58
C MET A 466 34.97 7.82 -23.20
N GLU A 467 34.18 8.47 -24.06
CA GLU A 467 34.53 9.77 -24.64
C GLU A 467 34.57 10.88 -23.57
N GLN A 468 33.61 10.90 -22.64
CA GLN A 468 33.62 11.81 -21.48
C GLN A 468 34.82 11.58 -20.55
N LEU A 469 35.27 10.34 -20.41
CA LEU A 469 36.47 9.97 -19.66
C LEU A 469 37.78 10.28 -20.42
N GLY A 470 37.72 10.83 -21.64
CA GLY A 470 38.88 11.20 -22.45
C GLY A 470 39.67 10.00 -22.99
N LEU A 471 39.08 8.80 -23.01
CA LEU A 471 39.70 7.61 -23.57
C LEU A 471 39.48 7.54 -25.09
N PRO A 472 40.45 7.05 -25.89
CA PRO A 472 40.25 6.90 -27.33
C PRO A 472 39.13 5.90 -27.61
N VAL A 473 38.21 6.20 -28.51
CA VAL A 473 37.07 5.33 -28.85
C VAL A 473 37.26 4.76 -30.26
N PRO A 474 36.99 3.46 -30.51
CA PRO A 474 36.99 2.90 -31.86
C PRO A 474 36.02 3.61 -32.80
N GLU A 475 36.44 3.86 -34.05
CA GLU A 475 35.64 4.62 -35.03
C GLU A 475 34.26 4.00 -35.31
N MET A 476 34.17 2.66 -35.31
CA MET A 476 32.92 1.93 -35.51
C MET A 476 31.95 2.13 -34.35
N ALA A 477 32.43 2.12 -33.10
CA ALA A 477 31.60 2.36 -31.92
C ALA A 477 31.08 3.80 -31.89
N ARG A 478 31.94 4.77 -32.26
CA ARG A 478 31.55 6.17 -32.42
C ARG A 478 30.49 6.38 -33.50
N TYR A 479 30.62 5.71 -34.65
CA TYR A 479 29.62 5.78 -35.73
C TYR A 479 28.25 5.24 -35.29
N VAL A 480 28.23 4.13 -34.56
CA VAL A 480 26.99 3.52 -34.05
C VAL A 480 26.36 4.39 -32.96
N ALA A 481 27.15 4.99 -32.08
CA ALA A 481 26.66 5.93 -31.06
C ALA A 481 26.03 7.20 -31.69
N LEU A 482 26.59 7.71 -32.78
CA LEU A 482 26.00 8.84 -33.54
C LEU A 482 24.66 8.48 -34.20
N GLN A 483 24.39 7.20 -34.45
CA GLN A 483 23.16 6.71 -35.05
C GLN A 483 22.15 6.12 -34.05
N GLU A 484 22.39 6.27 -32.75
CA GLU A 484 21.53 5.72 -31.69
C GLU A 484 20.06 6.10 -31.87
N ASP A 485 19.76 7.39 -32.06
CA ASP A 485 18.39 7.89 -32.24
C ASP A 485 17.68 7.21 -33.42
N LYS A 486 18.43 6.89 -34.48
CA LYS A 486 17.91 6.21 -35.67
C LYS A 486 17.55 4.75 -35.33
N TYR A 487 18.43 4.03 -34.65
CA TYR A 487 18.20 2.64 -34.24
C TYR A 487 17.08 2.51 -33.20
N LEU A 488 17.02 3.40 -32.21
CA LEU A 488 15.94 3.44 -31.21
C LEU A 488 14.58 3.70 -31.86
N ARG A 489 14.51 4.67 -32.80
CA ARG A 489 13.27 4.95 -33.55
C ARG A 489 12.81 3.76 -34.38
N TYR A 490 13.73 3.06 -35.07
CA TYR A 490 13.36 1.86 -35.83
C TYR A 490 12.93 0.71 -34.93
N THR A 491 13.63 0.49 -33.83
CA THR A 491 13.29 -0.55 -32.84
C THR A 491 11.91 -0.32 -32.25
N ASN A 492 11.60 0.90 -31.83
CA ASN A 492 10.28 1.24 -31.28
C ASN A 492 9.17 1.08 -32.32
N LYS A 493 9.39 1.56 -33.56
CA LYS A 493 8.41 1.41 -34.64
C LYS A 493 8.16 -0.05 -35.01
N LEU A 494 9.21 -0.88 -35.08
CA LEU A 494 9.08 -2.31 -35.32
C LEU A 494 8.38 -3.03 -34.17
N LYS A 495 8.69 -2.70 -32.90
CA LYS A 495 7.99 -3.25 -31.72
C LYS A 495 6.50 -2.95 -31.76
N VAL A 496 6.12 -1.69 -32.01
CA VAL A 496 4.70 -1.26 -32.11
C VAL A 496 4.00 -1.96 -33.29
N MET A 497 4.68 -2.10 -34.42
CA MET A 497 4.15 -2.80 -35.58
C MET A 497 3.91 -4.30 -35.30
N LEU A 498 4.87 -4.97 -34.66
CA LEU A 498 4.77 -6.38 -34.29
C LEU A 498 3.71 -6.65 -33.23
N SER A 499 3.60 -5.79 -32.21
CA SER A 499 2.54 -5.92 -31.20
C SER A 499 1.15 -5.76 -31.80
N ARG A 500 0.98 -4.83 -32.75
CA ARG A 500 -0.27 -4.65 -33.51
C ARG A 500 -0.61 -5.88 -34.36
N TYR A 501 0.40 -6.51 -34.97
CA TYR A 501 0.22 -7.76 -35.71
C TYR A 501 -0.20 -8.92 -34.80
N HIS A 502 0.51 -9.16 -33.70
CA HIS A 502 0.18 -10.27 -32.80
C HIS A 502 -1.22 -10.11 -32.19
N LYS A 503 -1.58 -8.90 -31.74
CA LYS A 503 -2.93 -8.60 -31.24
C LYS A 503 -3.99 -8.91 -32.29
N LEU A 504 -3.77 -8.54 -33.55
CA LEU A 504 -4.70 -8.82 -34.63
C LEU A 504 -4.84 -10.32 -34.90
N MET A 505 -3.75 -11.09 -34.81
CA MET A 505 -3.79 -12.55 -34.98
C MET A 505 -4.52 -13.25 -33.82
N GLU A 506 -4.40 -12.75 -32.59
CA GLU A 506 -5.11 -13.26 -31.42
C GLU A 506 -6.62 -12.98 -31.47
N MET A 507 -7.04 -11.85 -32.05
CA MET A 507 -8.45 -11.45 -32.13
C MET A 507 -9.28 -12.28 -33.12
N MET A 508 -8.66 -12.98 -34.07
CA MET A 508 -9.37 -13.71 -35.14
C MET A 508 -9.71 -15.16 -34.75
N ASN A 509 -10.97 -15.53 -34.94
CA ASN A 509 -11.43 -16.91 -34.79
C ASN A 509 -10.97 -17.80 -35.96
N GLU A 510 -11.08 -19.11 -35.83
CA GLU A 510 -10.60 -20.05 -36.88
C GLU A 510 -11.32 -19.82 -38.23
N ALA A 511 -12.62 -19.52 -38.20
CA ALA A 511 -13.40 -19.23 -39.40
C ALA A 511 -12.98 -17.92 -40.07
N GLU A 512 -12.69 -16.87 -39.30
CA GLU A 512 -12.20 -15.57 -39.79
C GLU A 512 -10.76 -15.67 -40.31
N THR A 513 -9.93 -16.49 -39.67
CA THR A 513 -8.55 -16.77 -40.11
C THR A 513 -8.55 -17.47 -41.48
N LYS A 514 -9.46 -18.44 -41.68
CA LYS A 514 -9.64 -19.10 -42.99
C LYS A 514 -10.20 -18.13 -44.04
N LEU A 515 -11.13 -17.26 -43.65
CA LEU A 515 -11.73 -16.26 -44.53
C LEU A 515 -10.71 -15.22 -45.04
N LEU A 516 -9.84 -14.75 -44.15
CA LEU A 516 -8.84 -13.70 -44.44
C LEU A 516 -7.45 -14.26 -44.77
N ASP A 517 -7.32 -15.57 -44.95
CA ASP A 517 -6.05 -16.29 -45.20
C ASP A 517 -5.21 -15.67 -46.33
N GLN A 518 -5.86 -15.23 -47.42
CA GLN A 518 -5.18 -14.56 -48.52
C GLN A 518 -4.47 -13.26 -48.07
N TYR A 519 -5.11 -12.47 -47.21
CA TYR A 519 -4.55 -11.22 -46.68
C TYR A 519 -3.49 -11.49 -45.62
N VAL A 520 -3.68 -12.52 -44.80
CA VAL A 520 -2.69 -12.98 -43.81
C VAL A 520 -1.42 -13.48 -44.51
N LYS A 521 -1.55 -14.27 -45.58
CA LYS A 521 -0.42 -14.75 -46.39
C LYS A 521 0.34 -13.60 -47.07
N GLU A 522 -0.35 -12.59 -47.58
CA GLU A 522 0.30 -11.42 -48.17
C GLU A 522 1.08 -10.62 -47.12
N LEU A 523 0.51 -10.41 -45.94
CA LEU A 523 1.22 -9.79 -44.82
C LEU A 523 2.44 -10.62 -44.40
N TRP A 524 2.30 -11.94 -44.33
CA TRP A 524 3.39 -12.85 -43.99
C TRP A 524 4.52 -12.82 -45.03
N ARG A 525 4.20 -12.70 -46.33
CA ARG A 525 5.18 -12.54 -47.41
C ARG A 525 6.02 -11.26 -47.23
N ILE A 526 5.38 -10.16 -46.83
CA ILE A 526 6.06 -8.89 -46.56
C ILE A 526 6.94 -9.05 -45.31
N LEU A 527 6.40 -9.55 -44.19
CA LEU A 527 7.16 -9.77 -42.94
C LEU A 527 8.37 -10.70 -43.13
N LYS A 528 8.26 -11.72 -43.99
CA LYS A 528 9.36 -12.63 -44.34
C LYS A 528 10.56 -11.92 -44.99
N ALA A 529 10.35 -10.78 -45.66
CA ALA A 529 11.45 -9.97 -46.19
C ALA A 529 12.31 -9.36 -45.05
N GLY A 530 11.70 -9.02 -43.92
CA GLY A 530 12.38 -8.55 -42.71
C GLY A 530 13.22 -9.62 -42.01
N HIS A 531 12.83 -10.89 -42.12
CA HIS A 531 13.57 -12.03 -41.56
C HIS A 531 14.70 -12.55 -42.48
N LYS A 532 14.58 -12.41 -43.81
CA LYS A 532 15.54 -13.02 -44.75
C LYS A 532 16.44 -12.05 -45.51
N ARG A 533 16.02 -10.79 -45.71
CA ARG A 533 16.70 -9.87 -46.65
C ARG A 533 17.18 -8.58 -46.00
N LEU A 534 16.46 -8.07 -45.00
CA LEU A 534 16.80 -6.79 -44.37
C LEU A 534 17.67 -7.03 -43.12
N THR A 535 18.80 -6.33 -43.07
CA THR A 535 19.72 -6.27 -41.93
C THR A 535 19.75 -4.86 -41.33
N TRP A 536 20.30 -4.68 -40.13
CA TRP A 536 20.39 -3.37 -39.46
C TRP A 536 21.26 -2.33 -40.19
N LYS A 537 22.03 -2.74 -41.22
CA LYS A 537 22.76 -1.84 -42.14
C LYS A 537 21.93 -1.38 -43.35
N SER A 538 20.74 -1.94 -43.55
CA SER A 538 19.94 -1.70 -44.75
C SER A 538 19.29 -0.32 -44.71
N VAL A 539 19.28 0.39 -45.84
CA VAL A 539 18.65 1.73 -45.96
C VAL A 539 17.12 1.65 -45.99
N GLY A 540 16.56 0.51 -46.44
CA GLY A 540 15.12 0.29 -46.65
C GLY A 540 14.28 -0.05 -45.41
N ILE A 541 14.82 0.04 -44.18
CA ILE A 541 14.08 -0.30 -42.95
C ILE A 541 12.85 0.60 -42.77
N GLY A 542 12.98 1.89 -43.09
CA GLY A 542 11.87 2.85 -42.99
C GLY A 542 10.70 2.51 -43.92
N GLU A 543 10.98 2.21 -45.18
CA GLU A 543 9.96 1.83 -46.18
C GLU A 543 9.29 0.50 -45.81
N PHE A 544 10.07 -0.47 -45.33
CA PHE A 544 9.55 -1.74 -44.84
C PHE A 544 8.55 -1.56 -43.69
N ILE A 545 8.87 -0.74 -42.69
CA ILE A 545 7.97 -0.43 -41.57
C ILE A 545 6.67 0.21 -42.08
N VAL A 546 6.76 1.16 -43.01
CA VAL A 546 5.58 1.83 -43.59
C VAL A 546 4.70 0.84 -44.34
N GLN A 547 5.28 0.00 -45.21
CA GLN A 547 4.55 -1.03 -45.96
C GLN A 547 3.87 -2.05 -45.04
N CYS A 548 4.56 -2.53 -44.00
CA CYS A 548 3.99 -3.44 -43.02
C CYS A 548 2.85 -2.78 -42.24
N THR A 549 3.05 -1.54 -41.75
CA THR A 549 2.04 -0.82 -40.98
C THR A 549 0.79 -0.53 -41.80
N GLN A 550 0.94 -0.16 -43.08
CA GLN A 550 -0.19 0.04 -44.00
C GLN A 550 -0.94 -1.27 -44.27
N THR A 551 -0.22 -2.37 -44.49
CA THR A 551 -0.84 -3.68 -44.75
C THR A 551 -1.56 -4.22 -43.51
N ILE A 552 -0.96 -4.08 -42.32
CA ILE A 552 -1.59 -4.39 -41.02
C ILE A 552 -2.84 -3.53 -40.84
N GLY A 553 -2.77 -2.22 -41.08
CA GLY A 553 -3.92 -1.32 -40.94
C GLY A 553 -5.08 -1.68 -41.88
N ARG A 554 -4.78 -2.11 -43.11
CA ARG A 554 -5.81 -2.58 -44.05
C ARG A 554 -6.46 -3.88 -43.58
N LEU A 555 -5.65 -4.83 -43.06
CA LEU A 555 -6.17 -6.07 -42.51
C LEU A 555 -7.01 -5.81 -41.24
N GLU A 556 -6.56 -4.93 -40.36
CA GLU A 556 -7.29 -4.56 -39.14
C GLU A 556 -8.64 -3.92 -39.43
N LEU A 557 -8.70 -3.01 -40.41
CA LEU A 557 -9.98 -2.44 -40.83
C LEU A 557 -10.95 -3.52 -41.33
N LEU A 558 -10.46 -4.50 -42.09
CA LEU A 558 -11.28 -5.62 -42.58
C LEU A 558 -11.72 -6.52 -41.42
N VAL A 559 -10.82 -6.87 -40.50
CA VAL A 559 -11.15 -7.68 -39.31
C VAL A 559 -12.21 -6.97 -38.47
N HIS A 560 -12.05 -5.69 -38.16
CA HIS A 560 -13.02 -4.92 -37.37
C HIS A 560 -14.40 -4.86 -38.03
N GLN A 561 -14.45 -4.72 -39.36
CA GLN A 561 -15.71 -4.74 -40.11
C GLN A 561 -16.39 -6.12 -40.06
N VAL A 562 -15.62 -7.20 -40.21
CA VAL A 562 -16.14 -8.56 -40.11
C VAL A 562 -16.63 -8.87 -38.69
N HIS A 563 -15.86 -8.47 -37.67
CA HIS A 563 -16.24 -8.60 -36.26
C HIS A 563 -17.52 -7.84 -35.92
N HIS A 564 -17.67 -6.59 -36.35
CA HIS A 564 -18.90 -5.83 -36.12
C HIS A 564 -20.12 -6.58 -36.69
N ILE A 565 -20.01 -7.11 -37.91
CA ILE A 565 -21.12 -7.87 -38.51
C ILE A 565 -21.34 -9.21 -37.78
N SER A 566 -20.26 -9.88 -37.36
CA SER A 566 -20.30 -11.09 -36.53
C SER A 566 -21.00 -10.86 -35.19
N GLU A 567 -20.75 -9.72 -34.55
CA GLU A 567 -21.42 -9.26 -33.33
C GLU A 567 -22.90 -8.98 -33.58
N ASP A 568 -23.26 -8.31 -34.69
CA ASP A 568 -24.65 -8.08 -35.08
C ASP A 568 -25.42 -9.40 -35.29
N ILE A 569 -24.80 -10.39 -35.97
CA ILE A 569 -25.40 -11.72 -36.15
C ILE A 569 -25.53 -12.41 -34.79
N SER A 570 -24.49 -12.37 -33.95
CA SER A 570 -24.50 -12.97 -32.62
C SER A 570 -25.58 -12.38 -31.72
N SER A 571 -25.79 -11.06 -31.75
CA SER A 571 -26.85 -10.36 -31.02
C SER A 571 -28.24 -10.79 -31.48
N LYS A 572 -28.45 -10.94 -32.80
CA LYS A 572 -29.71 -11.48 -33.34
C LYS A 572 -29.95 -12.91 -32.88
N LEU A 573 -28.92 -13.77 -32.89
CA LEU A 573 -29.02 -15.15 -32.41
C LEU A 573 -29.30 -15.22 -30.91
N GLN A 574 -28.66 -14.40 -30.08
CA GLN A 574 -28.93 -14.33 -28.65
C GLN A 574 -30.36 -13.86 -28.35
N SER A 575 -30.88 -12.90 -29.14
CA SER A 575 -32.26 -12.48 -29.05
C SER A 575 -33.25 -13.58 -29.48
N ILE A 576 -32.88 -14.40 -30.46
CA ILE A 576 -33.65 -15.59 -30.83
C ILE A 576 -33.65 -16.59 -29.67
N GLU A 577 -32.48 -16.92 -29.10
CA GLU A 577 -32.31 -17.91 -28.02
C GLU A 577 -33.07 -17.57 -26.74
N SER A 578 -33.15 -16.28 -26.38
CA SER A 578 -33.77 -15.78 -25.14
C SER A 578 -35.28 -15.58 -25.23
N THR A 579 -35.90 -15.86 -26.39
CA THR A 579 -37.33 -15.66 -26.57
C THR A 579 -38.15 -16.73 -25.83
N ASN A 580 -39.16 -16.29 -25.08
CA ASN A 580 -40.09 -17.18 -24.39
C ASN A 580 -41.26 -17.58 -25.33
N LEU A 581 -41.33 -18.85 -25.69
CA LEU A 581 -42.35 -19.49 -26.53
C LEU A 581 -43.58 -19.98 -25.74
N PHE A 582 -43.56 -19.88 -24.40
CA PHE A 582 -44.65 -20.22 -23.50
C PHE A 582 -45.06 -18.98 -22.68
N LYS A 583 -45.95 -18.17 -23.25
CA LYS A 583 -46.56 -17.02 -22.56
C LYS A 583 -47.90 -17.41 -21.97
N PHE A 584 -48.11 -17.03 -20.73
CA PHE A 584 -49.33 -17.33 -19.98
C PHE A 584 -50.15 -16.05 -19.78
N PRO A 585 -51.49 -16.15 -19.71
CA PRO A 585 -52.34 -14.98 -19.43
C PRO A 585 -52.00 -14.30 -18.09
N ASP A 586 -52.05 -12.98 -18.04
CA ASP A 586 -51.83 -12.20 -16.80
C ASP A 586 -52.88 -12.53 -15.73
N SER A 587 -52.45 -12.86 -14.52
CA SER A 587 -53.30 -13.21 -13.36
C SER A 587 -54.05 -12.03 -12.72
N LYS A 588 -54.35 -10.96 -13.47
CA LYS A 588 -54.90 -9.70 -12.93
C LYS A 588 -56.27 -9.83 -12.24
N ASN A 589 -56.96 -10.96 -12.39
CA ASN A 589 -58.14 -11.33 -11.61
C ASN A 589 -57.87 -12.66 -10.92
N SER A 590 -57.54 -12.63 -9.62
CA SER A 590 -57.11 -13.79 -8.82
C SER A 590 -58.10 -14.97 -8.75
N ASP A 591 -59.32 -14.83 -9.29
CA ASP A 591 -60.39 -15.81 -9.15
C ASP A 591 -60.75 -16.60 -10.42
N LYS A 592 -60.27 -16.25 -11.62
CA LYS A 592 -60.66 -16.95 -12.86
C LYS A 592 -59.44 -17.39 -13.67
N CYS A 593 -59.12 -18.68 -13.56
CA CYS A 593 -58.21 -19.34 -14.50
C CYS A 593 -58.97 -19.67 -15.80
N PRO A 594 -58.36 -19.54 -16.98
CA PRO A 594 -58.98 -19.95 -18.25
C PRO A 594 -59.24 -21.46 -18.28
N GLY A 595 -60.24 -21.88 -19.06
CA GLY A 595 -60.44 -23.30 -19.32
C GLY A 595 -59.24 -23.92 -20.04
N ALA A 596 -58.98 -25.21 -19.86
CA ALA A 596 -57.81 -25.88 -20.44
C ALA A 596 -57.65 -25.63 -21.96
N LYS A 597 -58.74 -25.69 -22.74
CA LYS A 597 -58.72 -25.42 -24.20
C LYS A 597 -58.33 -23.96 -24.50
N GLU A 598 -58.95 -23.01 -23.81
CA GLU A 598 -58.65 -21.58 -23.96
C GLU A 598 -57.19 -21.24 -23.61
N PHE A 599 -56.66 -21.89 -22.57
CA PHE A 599 -55.27 -21.74 -22.16
C PHE A 599 -54.29 -22.19 -23.25
N PHE A 600 -54.45 -23.41 -23.79
CA PHE A 600 -53.57 -23.92 -24.82
C PHE A 600 -53.71 -23.15 -26.14
N ASP A 601 -54.91 -22.71 -26.49
CA ASP A 601 -55.16 -21.86 -27.65
C ASP A 601 -54.49 -20.48 -27.49
N TYR A 602 -54.52 -19.89 -26.29
CA TYR A 602 -53.82 -18.63 -25.98
C TYR A 602 -52.30 -18.78 -26.16
N VAL A 603 -51.71 -19.82 -25.57
CA VAL A 603 -50.27 -20.11 -25.70
C VAL A 603 -49.88 -20.28 -27.17
N LYS A 604 -50.70 -20.99 -27.96
CA LYS A 604 -50.49 -21.18 -29.39
C LYS A 604 -50.53 -19.86 -30.17
N CYS A 605 -51.50 -18.99 -29.87
CA CYS A 605 -51.64 -17.69 -30.53
C CYS A 605 -50.47 -16.75 -30.21
N GLU A 606 -50.05 -16.67 -28.96
CA GLU A 606 -48.89 -15.86 -28.56
C GLU A 606 -47.59 -16.39 -29.17
N ARG A 607 -47.40 -17.71 -29.18
CA ARG A 607 -46.25 -18.35 -29.83
C ARG A 607 -46.19 -17.98 -31.31
N ALA A 608 -47.30 -18.01 -32.04
CA ALA A 608 -47.33 -17.65 -33.46
C ALA A 608 -46.84 -16.21 -33.72
N LYS A 609 -47.15 -15.25 -32.84
CA LYS A 609 -46.65 -13.87 -32.91
C LYS A 609 -45.14 -13.80 -32.70
N ASP A 610 -44.61 -14.55 -31.74
CA ASP A 610 -43.17 -14.60 -31.47
C ASP A 610 -42.41 -15.25 -32.62
N VAL A 611 -42.94 -16.34 -33.19
CA VAL A 611 -42.37 -17.01 -34.36
C VAL A 611 -42.18 -16.05 -35.52
N GLU A 612 -43.18 -15.20 -35.81
CA GLU A 612 -43.06 -14.19 -36.87
C GLU A 612 -41.89 -13.23 -36.63
N GLN A 613 -41.68 -12.79 -35.38
CA GLN A 613 -40.54 -11.94 -35.02
C GLN A 613 -39.20 -12.68 -35.13
N LEU A 614 -39.15 -13.96 -34.73
CA LEU A 614 -37.95 -14.78 -34.81
C LEU A 614 -37.54 -15.02 -36.27
N VAL A 615 -38.49 -15.33 -37.15
CA VAL A 615 -38.25 -15.53 -38.59
C VAL A 615 -37.74 -14.25 -39.23
N ARG A 616 -38.32 -13.08 -38.91
CA ARG A 616 -37.82 -11.78 -39.39
C ARG A 616 -36.36 -11.52 -38.99
N LYS A 617 -35.96 -11.89 -37.77
CA LYS A 617 -34.56 -11.77 -37.30
C LYS A 617 -33.64 -12.74 -38.05
N TYR A 618 -34.10 -13.97 -38.28
CA TYR A 618 -33.37 -14.98 -39.03
C TYR A 618 -33.14 -14.59 -40.48
N SER A 619 -34.17 -14.13 -41.20
CA SER A 619 -34.07 -13.70 -42.61
C SER A 619 -33.15 -12.48 -42.83
N ALA A 620 -32.81 -11.74 -41.77
CA ALA A 620 -31.82 -10.68 -41.83
C ALA A 620 -30.36 -11.19 -41.80
N ILE A 621 -30.10 -12.40 -41.28
CA ILE A 621 -28.74 -12.96 -41.15
C ILE A 621 -28.06 -13.16 -42.51
N PRO A 622 -28.72 -13.73 -43.54
CA PRO A 622 -28.12 -13.82 -44.88
C PRO A 622 -27.67 -12.46 -45.44
N GLN A 623 -28.44 -11.38 -45.20
CA GLN A 623 -28.07 -10.04 -45.68
C GLN A 623 -26.81 -9.50 -45.00
N LEU A 624 -26.61 -9.82 -43.71
CA LEU A 624 -25.38 -9.49 -43.00
C LEU A 624 -24.18 -10.28 -43.54
N LEU A 625 -24.37 -11.57 -43.84
CA LEU A 625 -23.33 -12.42 -44.44
C LEU A 625 -22.97 -12.00 -45.87
N LEU A 626 -23.94 -11.50 -46.64
CA LEU A 626 -23.73 -10.90 -47.94
C LEU A 626 -22.89 -9.60 -47.86
N GLU A 627 -23.04 -8.80 -46.80
CA GLU A 627 -22.19 -7.64 -46.57
C GLU A 627 -20.73 -8.05 -46.28
N VAL A 628 -20.52 -9.16 -45.55
CA VAL A 628 -19.18 -9.74 -45.37
C VAL A 628 -18.61 -10.22 -46.71
N GLU A 629 -19.42 -10.88 -47.55
CA GLU A 629 -19.01 -11.32 -48.89
C GLU A 629 -18.57 -10.14 -49.76
N ARG A 630 -19.33 -9.03 -49.72
CA ARG A 630 -19.03 -7.81 -50.48
C ARG A 630 -17.70 -7.19 -50.07
N ARG A 631 -17.33 -7.29 -48.79
CA ARG A 631 -16.09 -6.72 -48.25
C ARG A 631 -14.87 -7.61 -48.50
N VAL A 632 -15.02 -8.93 -48.40
CA VAL A 632 -13.89 -9.87 -48.49
C VAL A 632 -13.69 -10.44 -49.90
N ALA A 633 -14.77 -10.77 -50.60
CA ALA A 633 -14.74 -11.40 -51.91
C ALA A 633 -15.15 -10.46 -53.06
N PHE A 634 -15.65 -9.25 -52.75
CA PHE A 634 -16.20 -8.29 -53.71
C PHE A 634 -17.35 -8.86 -54.56
N THR A 635 -18.05 -9.85 -54.01
CA THR A 635 -19.23 -10.49 -54.62
C THR A 635 -20.43 -10.37 -53.68
N ASN A 636 -21.63 -10.53 -54.21
CA ASN A 636 -22.88 -10.46 -53.44
C ASN A 636 -23.80 -11.64 -53.79
N SER A 637 -23.20 -12.80 -54.00
CA SER A 637 -23.83 -13.96 -54.64
C SER A 637 -24.44 -14.95 -53.64
N GLY A 638 -24.01 -14.91 -52.38
CA GLY A 638 -24.31 -15.89 -51.34
C GLY A 638 -23.64 -17.24 -51.53
N LYS A 639 -22.80 -17.41 -52.58
CA LYS A 639 -22.19 -18.68 -53.00
C LYS A 639 -20.67 -18.61 -53.18
N SER A 640 -20.03 -17.59 -52.61
CA SER A 640 -18.59 -17.41 -52.80
C SER A 640 -17.80 -18.56 -52.15
N PRO A 641 -16.92 -19.25 -52.90
CA PRO A 641 -16.14 -20.38 -52.35
C PRO A 641 -15.21 -19.94 -51.22
N LYS A 642 -14.82 -18.66 -51.17
CA LYS A 642 -14.02 -18.10 -50.07
C LYS A 642 -14.77 -18.07 -48.74
N LEU A 643 -16.09 -17.90 -48.78
CA LEU A 643 -16.94 -17.82 -47.59
C LEU A 643 -17.59 -19.16 -47.23
N ALA A 644 -17.41 -20.23 -48.01
CA ALA A 644 -18.06 -21.52 -47.77
C ALA A 644 -17.88 -22.04 -46.34
N SER A 645 -16.64 -22.00 -45.81
CA SER A 645 -16.35 -22.40 -44.42
C SER A 645 -16.97 -21.45 -43.38
N TYR A 646 -17.08 -20.17 -43.71
CA TYR A 646 -17.68 -19.14 -42.85
C TYR A 646 -19.22 -19.28 -42.80
N TYR A 647 -19.87 -19.60 -43.92
CA TYR A 647 -21.30 -19.89 -43.95
C TYR A 647 -21.64 -21.15 -43.14
N VAL A 648 -20.85 -22.22 -43.28
CA VAL A 648 -21.02 -23.45 -42.49
C VAL A 648 -20.86 -23.17 -40.98
N TYR A 649 -19.91 -22.32 -40.59
CA TYR A 649 -19.75 -21.91 -39.20
C TYR A 649 -21.02 -21.24 -38.64
N TRP A 650 -21.62 -20.30 -39.37
CA TRP A 650 -22.85 -19.64 -38.93
C TRP A 650 -24.07 -20.55 -38.96
N GLU A 651 -24.19 -21.43 -39.95
CA GLU A 651 -25.26 -22.44 -40.02
C GLU A 651 -25.23 -23.37 -38.80
N ASN A 652 -24.05 -23.85 -38.41
CA ASN A 652 -23.88 -24.65 -37.20
C ASN A 652 -24.24 -23.87 -35.93
N ARG A 653 -23.90 -22.58 -35.87
CA ARG A 653 -24.25 -21.72 -34.74
C ARG A 653 -25.75 -21.45 -34.67
N ILE A 654 -26.43 -21.28 -35.81
CA ILE A 654 -27.89 -21.18 -35.90
C ILE A 654 -28.53 -22.47 -35.38
N TYR A 655 -28.08 -23.64 -35.84
CA TYR A 655 -28.57 -24.93 -35.36
C TYR A 655 -28.47 -25.07 -33.83
N HIS A 656 -27.31 -24.73 -33.27
CA HIS A 656 -27.12 -24.78 -31.81
C HIS A 656 -28.05 -23.81 -31.07
N THR A 657 -28.19 -22.59 -31.58
CA THR A 657 -29.07 -21.55 -31.03
C THR A 657 -30.53 -22.01 -31.01
N LEU A 658 -31.02 -22.59 -32.11
CA LEU A 658 -32.39 -23.10 -32.21
C LEU A 658 -32.61 -24.31 -31.29
N THR A 659 -31.63 -25.20 -31.17
CA THR A 659 -31.69 -26.33 -30.24
C THR A 659 -31.80 -25.83 -28.78
N GLN A 660 -30.96 -24.86 -28.40
CA GLN A 660 -31.01 -24.26 -27.07
C GLN A 660 -32.31 -23.49 -26.80
N LEU A 661 -32.84 -22.79 -27.80
CA LEU A 661 -34.14 -22.12 -27.71
C LEU A 661 -35.25 -23.10 -27.31
N ILE A 662 -35.34 -24.25 -28.00
CA ILE A 662 -36.37 -25.26 -27.72
C ILE A 662 -36.14 -25.88 -26.34
N VAL A 663 -34.91 -26.31 -26.02
CA VAL A 663 -34.59 -26.95 -24.74
C VAL A 663 -34.93 -26.03 -23.56
N LYS A 664 -34.50 -24.76 -23.61
CA LYS A 664 -34.78 -23.78 -22.54
C LYS A 664 -36.27 -23.52 -22.36
N ASN A 665 -37.03 -23.43 -23.46
CA ASN A 665 -38.47 -23.23 -23.40
C ASN A 665 -39.22 -24.44 -22.85
N LEU A 666 -38.84 -25.66 -23.23
CA LEU A 666 -39.42 -26.89 -22.67
C LEU A 666 -39.08 -27.03 -21.18
N GLN A 667 -37.84 -26.72 -20.78
CA GLN A 667 -37.45 -26.70 -19.37
C GLN A 667 -38.26 -25.67 -18.56
N ALA A 668 -38.43 -24.46 -19.09
CA ALA A 668 -39.24 -23.42 -18.46
C ALA A 668 -40.71 -23.86 -18.35
N PHE A 669 -41.28 -24.45 -19.40
CA PHE A 669 -42.64 -24.98 -19.35
C PHE A 669 -42.79 -26.11 -18.33
N ASN A 670 -41.84 -27.04 -18.26
CA ASN A 670 -41.82 -28.10 -17.25
C ASN A 670 -41.77 -27.55 -15.82
N ALA A 671 -40.93 -26.54 -15.58
CA ALA A 671 -40.84 -25.87 -14.29
C ALA A 671 -42.18 -25.22 -13.90
N THR A 672 -42.88 -24.63 -14.87
CA THR A 672 -44.22 -24.06 -14.67
C THR A 672 -45.28 -25.13 -14.39
N VAL A 673 -45.24 -26.27 -15.07
CA VAL A 673 -46.14 -27.42 -14.82
C VAL A 673 -45.99 -27.94 -13.39
N LEU A 674 -44.76 -27.94 -12.86
CA LEU A 674 -44.47 -28.37 -11.49
C LEU A 674 -44.67 -27.26 -10.44
N ALA A 675 -44.90 -26.01 -10.86
CA ALA A 675 -45.08 -24.90 -9.93
C ALA A 675 -46.45 -24.99 -9.24
N ASN A 676 -46.51 -24.62 -7.97
CA ASN A 676 -47.75 -24.56 -7.19
C ASN A 676 -48.57 -23.30 -7.50
N VAL A 677 -48.76 -22.99 -8.79
CA VAL A 677 -49.51 -21.82 -9.28
C VAL A 677 -50.49 -22.29 -10.35
N PRO A 678 -51.80 -22.23 -10.11
CA PRO A 678 -52.80 -22.69 -11.07
C PRO A 678 -52.85 -21.76 -12.28
N LEU A 679 -52.71 -22.34 -13.48
CA LEU A 679 -52.74 -21.65 -14.76
C LEU A 679 -53.97 -21.96 -15.60
N LEU A 680 -54.50 -23.17 -15.45
CA LEU A 680 -55.68 -23.63 -16.18
C LEU A 680 -56.74 -24.16 -15.22
N GLN A 681 -57.98 -24.14 -15.68
CA GLN A 681 -59.14 -24.64 -14.94
C GLN A 681 -59.72 -25.87 -15.63
N ILE A 682 -60.10 -26.87 -14.83
CA ILE A 682 -60.89 -28.03 -15.23
C ILE A 682 -62.04 -28.25 -14.26
N GLU A 683 -63.11 -28.89 -14.72
CA GLU A 683 -64.32 -29.13 -13.93
C GLU A 683 -64.49 -30.62 -13.64
N ALA A 684 -64.94 -30.97 -12.43
CA ALA A 684 -65.43 -32.31 -12.13
C ALA A 684 -66.95 -32.32 -12.32
N VAL A 685 -67.44 -33.27 -13.12
CA VAL A 685 -68.88 -33.42 -13.43
C VAL A 685 -69.30 -34.87 -13.21
N LEU A 686 -70.53 -35.06 -12.72
CA LEU A 686 -71.15 -36.37 -12.62
C LEU A 686 -71.84 -36.72 -13.95
N SER A 687 -71.34 -37.72 -14.68
CA SER A 687 -71.88 -38.16 -15.97
C SER A 687 -72.43 -39.59 -15.90
N VAL A 688 -73.74 -39.75 -16.09
CA VAL A 688 -74.54 -40.99 -16.28
C VAL A 688 -74.44 -42.08 -15.18
N SER A 689 -73.30 -42.23 -14.49
CA SER A 689 -73.08 -43.01 -13.25
C SER A 689 -71.64 -42.88 -12.68
N GLU A 690 -70.78 -42.05 -13.27
CA GLU A 690 -69.36 -41.91 -12.87
C GLU A 690 -68.92 -40.43 -12.81
N ILE A 691 -67.95 -40.14 -11.95
CA ILE A 691 -67.35 -38.81 -11.81
C ILE A 691 -66.24 -38.68 -12.85
N SER A 692 -66.34 -37.71 -13.75
CA SER A 692 -65.34 -37.46 -14.80
C SER A 692 -64.83 -36.02 -14.79
N LEU A 693 -63.61 -35.84 -15.27
CA LEU A 693 -63.02 -34.52 -15.50
C LEU A 693 -63.45 -33.99 -16.87
N GLN A 694 -63.77 -32.71 -16.94
CA GLN A 694 -64.01 -31.97 -18.19
C GLN A 694 -62.99 -30.83 -18.31
N PRO A 695 -62.07 -30.88 -19.29
CA PRO A 695 -61.78 -32.00 -20.22
C PRO A 695 -61.25 -33.26 -19.53
N ASN A 696 -61.37 -34.42 -20.19
CA ASN A 696 -60.88 -35.69 -19.65
C ASN A 696 -59.33 -35.78 -19.64
N ASP A 697 -58.79 -36.74 -18.89
CA ASP A 697 -57.34 -36.95 -18.76
C ASP A 697 -56.63 -37.05 -20.11
N SER A 698 -57.20 -37.84 -21.04
CA SER A 698 -56.64 -38.04 -22.37
C SER A 698 -56.65 -36.77 -23.23
N GLU A 699 -57.64 -35.91 -23.09
CA GLU A 699 -57.71 -34.61 -23.75
C GLU A 699 -56.63 -33.68 -23.21
N ILE A 700 -56.42 -33.64 -21.89
CA ILE A 700 -55.37 -32.81 -21.27
C ILE A 700 -53.99 -33.29 -21.71
N GLU A 701 -53.71 -34.59 -21.64
CA GLU A 701 -52.46 -35.18 -22.12
C GLU A 701 -52.21 -34.89 -23.61
N LYS A 702 -53.25 -35.00 -24.44
CA LYS A 702 -53.18 -34.69 -25.88
C LYS A 702 -52.91 -33.20 -26.13
N MET A 703 -53.55 -32.30 -25.39
CA MET A 703 -53.31 -30.86 -25.51
C MET A 703 -51.90 -30.47 -25.07
N THR A 704 -51.40 -31.05 -23.98
CA THR A 704 -50.00 -30.86 -23.54
C THR A 704 -49.01 -31.36 -24.58
N MET A 705 -49.20 -32.59 -25.09
CA MET A 705 -48.34 -33.16 -26.12
C MET A 705 -48.36 -32.32 -27.40
N GLN A 706 -49.53 -31.85 -27.83
CA GLN A 706 -49.65 -30.96 -28.97
C GLN A 706 -48.92 -29.63 -28.73
N SER A 707 -49.01 -29.04 -27.53
CA SER A 707 -48.31 -27.80 -27.22
C SER A 707 -46.79 -27.95 -27.22
N ILE A 708 -46.27 -29.10 -26.76
CA ILE A 708 -44.84 -29.46 -26.85
C ILE A 708 -44.43 -29.62 -28.31
N GLN A 709 -45.22 -30.35 -29.11
CA GLN A 709 -44.97 -30.53 -30.55
C GLN A 709 -44.96 -29.19 -31.27
N ASP A 710 -46.00 -28.36 -31.11
CA ASP A 710 -46.10 -27.03 -31.68
C ASP A 710 -44.91 -26.13 -31.30
N CYS A 711 -44.30 -26.33 -30.12
CA CYS A 711 -43.07 -25.62 -29.73
C CYS A 711 -41.87 -26.09 -30.55
N VAL A 712 -41.66 -27.40 -30.71
CA VAL A 712 -40.58 -27.95 -31.55
C VAL A 712 -40.79 -27.57 -33.02
N GLU A 713 -42.05 -27.58 -33.50
CA GLU A 713 -42.42 -27.25 -34.87
C GLU A 713 -42.13 -25.80 -35.26
N VAL A 714 -41.91 -24.89 -34.30
CA VAL A 714 -41.39 -23.54 -34.58
C VAL A 714 -40.13 -23.60 -35.45
N THR A 715 -39.29 -24.62 -35.27
CA THR A 715 -38.06 -24.82 -36.04
C THR A 715 -38.29 -25.15 -37.53
N LYS A 716 -39.51 -25.51 -37.93
CA LYS A 716 -39.88 -25.72 -39.35
C LYS A 716 -39.82 -24.43 -40.17
N HIS A 717 -40.06 -23.29 -39.53
CA HIS A 717 -40.02 -21.98 -40.19
C HIS A 717 -38.59 -21.48 -40.48
N PHE A 718 -37.56 -22.18 -39.99
CA PHE A 718 -36.16 -21.85 -40.23
C PHE A 718 -35.61 -22.82 -41.27
N LEU A 719 -35.54 -22.35 -42.51
CA LEU A 719 -35.03 -23.13 -43.64
C LEU A 719 -33.51 -23.24 -43.59
N ARG A 720 -32.97 -24.43 -43.89
CA ARG A 720 -31.51 -24.63 -43.99
C ARG A 720 -30.93 -23.99 -45.24
N TRP A 721 -29.63 -23.75 -45.22
CA TRP A 721 -28.93 -23.21 -46.37
C TRP A 721 -28.48 -24.32 -47.31
N MET A 722 -28.27 -24.00 -48.59
CA MET A 722 -27.55 -24.91 -49.47
C MET A 722 -26.10 -25.04 -48.98
N HIS A 723 -25.53 -26.24 -49.07
CA HIS A 723 -24.20 -26.54 -48.56
C HIS A 723 -23.14 -25.52 -49.01
N GLY A 724 -22.46 -24.90 -48.04
CA GLY A 724 -21.40 -23.91 -48.31
C GLY A 724 -21.91 -22.57 -48.87
N THR A 725 -23.18 -22.22 -48.64
CA THR A 725 -23.80 -20.97 -49.08
C THR A 725 -24.61 -20.34 -47.95
N CYS A 726 -25.07 -19.10 -48.12
CA CYS A 726 -26.06 -18.47 -47.23
C CYS A 726 -27.45 -18.34 -47.90
N ILE A 727 -27.77 -19.24 -48.84
CA ILE A 727 -29.03 -19.22 -49.59
C ILE A 727 -29.93 -20.33 -49.09
N GLU A 728 -31.16 -19.97 -48.74
CA GLU A 728 -32.17 -20.91 -48.28
C GLU A 728 -32.45 -21.99 -49.34
N CYS A 729 -32.51 -23.24 -48.88
CA CYS A 729 -32.75 -24.38 -49.76
C CYS A 729 -34.19 -24.33 -50.30
N PRO A 730 -34.39 -24.25 -51.63
CA PRO A 730 -35.73 -24.31 -52.20
C PRO A 730 -36.36 -25.69 -51.97
N PRO A 731 -37.70 -25.80 -51.99
CA PRO A 731 -38.38 -27.09 -51.82
C PRO A 731 -37.94 -28.10 -52.89
N GLN A 732 -37.55 -29.31 -52.47
CA GLN A 732 -37.08 -30.36 -53.38
C GLN A 732 -38.13 -31.46 -53.53
N HIS A 733 -38.31 -31.96 -54.76
CA HIS A 733 -39.21 -33.08 -55.05
C HIS A 733 -38.44 -34.39 -54.91
N VAL A 734 -38.68 -35.13 -53.82
CA VAL A 734 -38.00 -36.41 -53.56
C VAL A 734 -38.76 -37.57 -54.24
N ARG A 735 -40.08 -37.42 -54.46
CA ARG A 735 -40.97 -38.32 -55.20
C ARG A 735 -42.02 -37.49 -55.98
N VAL A 736 -42.71 -38.11 -56.95
CA VAL A 736 -43.65 -37.44 -57.89
C VAL A 736 -44.72 -36.60 -57.19
N ASP A 737 -45.08 -36.91 -55.93
CA ASP A 737 -46.09 -36.19 -55.13
C ASP A 737 -45.58 -35.63 -53.78
N GLU A 738 -44.27 -35.69 -53.48
CA GLU A 738 -43.73 -35.24 -52.18
C GLU A 738 -42.69 -34.12 -52.33
N VAL A 739 -43.10 -32.91 -51.95
CA VAL A 739 -42.23 -31.73 -51.81
C VAL A 739 -41.67 -31.68 -50.40
N VAL A 740 -40.36 -31.83 -50.25
CA VAL A 740 -39.67 -31.76 -48.96
C VAL A 740 -39.00 -30.39 -48.80
N THR A 741 -39.33 -29.70 -47.71
CA THR A 741 -38.65 -28.48 -47.28
C THR A 741 -37.59 -28.82 -46.23
N PHE A 742 -36.33 -28.49 -46.52
CA PHE A 742 -35.23 -28.72 -45.58
C PHE A 742 -35.19 -27.60 -44.54
N SER A 743 -35.70 -27.90 -43.34
CA SER A 743 -35.69 -26.99 -42.18
C SER A 743 -34.82 -27.55 -41.06
N PHE A 744 -34.48 -26.73 -40.06
CA PHE A 744 -33.76 -27.20 -38.89
C PHE A 744 -34.56 -28.19 -38.02
N TYR A 745 -35.87 -28.32 -38.25
CA TYR A 745 -36.75 -29.24 -37.52
C TYR A 745 -36.32 -30.71 -37.59
N SER A 746 -35.81 -31.18 -38.74
CA SER A 746 -35.41 -32.60 -38.88
C SER A 746 -34.36 -33.00 -37.84
N ASP A 747 -33.44 -32.10 -37.54
CA ASP A 747 -32.29 -32.38 -36.68
C ASP A 747 -32.56 -31.95 -35.24
N VAL A 748 -33.37 -30.91 -35.02
CA VAL A 748 -33.75 -30.45 -33.67
C VAL A 748 -34.75 -31.42 -33.03
N SER A 749 -35.73 -31.93 -33.78
CA SER A 749 -36.72 -32.89 -33.26
C SER A 749 -36.10 -34.24 -32.85
N GLN A 750 -34.99 -34.62 -33.48
CA GLN A 750 -34.22 -35.84 -33.15
C GLN A 750 -33.15 -35.61 -32.07
N SER A 751 -33.02 -34.39 -31.54
CA SER A 751 -32.06 -34.09 -30.49
C SER A 751 -32.44 -34.83 -29.19
N PRO A 752 -31.53 -35.61 -28.58
CA PRO A 752 -31.81 -36.31 -27.33
C PRO A 752 -32.30 -35.39 -26.21
N LEU A 753 -31.72 -34.18 -26.12
CA LEU A 753 -32.09 -33.19 -25.11
C LEU A 753 -33.55 -32.73 -25.25
N VAL A 754 -34.06 -32.59 -26.47
CA VAL A 754 -35.45 -32.17 -26.73
C VAL A 754 -36.41 -33.30 -26.39
N ILE A 755 -36.08 -34.54 -26.80
CA ILE A 755 -36.89 -35.73 -26.54
C ILE A 755 -37.01 -35.99 -25.02
N GLU A 756 -35.89 -35.93 -24.29
CA GLU A 756 -35.87 -36.11 -22.83
C GLU A 756 -36.79 -35.12 -22.10
N GLN A 757 -36.75 -33.83 -22.48
CA GLN A 757 -37.62 -32.82 -21.87
C GLN A 757 -39.09 -33.04 -22.21
N ALA A 758 -39.42 -33.42 -23.45
CA ALA A 758 -40.79 -33.71 -23.87
C ALA A 758 -41.40 -34.89 -23.09
N VAL A 759 -40.62 -35.96 -22.88
CA VAL A 759 -41.03 -37.13 -22.08
C VAL A 759 -41.23 -36.74 -20.62
N LEU A 760 -40.31 -35.96 -20.04
CA LEU A 760 -40.39 -35.53 -18.64
C LEU A 760 -41.65 -34.70 -18.35
N ILE A 761 -41.99 -33.75 -19.23
CA ILE A 761 -43.22 -32.94 -19.08
C ILE A 761 -44.46 -33.83 -19.12
N THR A 762 -44.52 -34.78 -20.06
CA THR A 762 -45.67 -35.69 -20.21
C THR A 762 -45.85 -36.56 -18.98
N GLN A 763 -44.76 -37.12 -18.44
CA GLN A 763 -44.78 -37.92 -17.20
C GLN A 763 -45.23 -37.09 -15.99
N ASN A 764 -44.79 -35.84 -15.89
CA ASN A 764 -45.20 -34.93 -14.82
C ASN A 764 -46.70 -34.64 -14.89
N VAL A 765 -47.25 -34.34 -16.08
CA VAL A 765 -48.68 -34.12 -16.25
C VAL A 765 -49.49 -35.36 -15.89
N GLN A 766 -49.05 -36.56 -16.31
CA GLN A 766 -49.70 -37.82 -15.93
C GLN A 766 -49.74 -38.02 -14.40
N LYS A 767 -48.66 -37.68 -13.70
CA LYS A 767 -48.61 -37.74 -12.23
C LYS A 767 -49.59 -36.77 -11.57
N ILE A 768 -49.74 -35.56 -12.11
CA ILE A 768 -50.69 -34.55 -11.63
C ILE A 768 -52.14 -35.04 -11.83
N LEU A 769 -52.45 -35.57 -13.01
CA LEU A 769 -53.77 -36.15 -13.30
C LEU A 769 -54.08 -37.38 -12.40
N ALA A 770 -53.07 -38.17 -12.03
CA ALA A 770 -53.24 -39.26 -11.06
C ALA A 770 -53.59 -38.73 -9.66
N SER A 771 -52.94 -37.66 -9.19
CA SER A 771 -53.27 -37.00 -7.91
C SER A 771 -54.70 -36.42 -7.90
N LEU A 772 -55.12 -35.82 -9.02
CA LEU A 772 -56.49 -35.34 -9.19
C LEU A 772 -57.51 -36.49 -9.14
N ARG A 773 -57.21 -37.65 -9.74
CA ARG A 773 -58.04 -38.86 -9.65
C ARG A 773 -58.14 -39.39 -8.22
N GLU A 774 -57.05 -39.40 -7.46
CA GLU A 774 -57.09 -39.75 -6.03
C GLU A 774 -58.00 -38.81 -5.24
N CYS A 775 -58.05 -37.52 -5.60
CA CYS A 775 -58.98 -36.56 -5.00
C CYS A 775 -60.44 -36.89 -5.34
N LEU A 776 -60.73 -37.24 -6.59
CA LEU A 776 -62.09 -37.61 -7.02
C LEU A 776 -62.55 -38.92 -6.38
N ASN A 777 -61.65 -39.88 -6.13
CA ASN A 777 -61.97 -41.13 -5.44
C ASN A 777 -62.52 -40.91 -4.03
N GLN A 778 -62.23 -39.78 -3.37
CA GLN A 778 -62.83 -39.46 -2.07
C GLN A 778 -64.35 -39.25 -2.12
N TRP A 779 -64.88 -38.93 -3.32
CA TRP A 779 -66.31 -38.77 -3.56
C TRP A 779 -67.03 -40.09 -3.81
N SER A 780 -66.30 -41.20 -4.01
CA SER A 780 -66.88 -42.54 -4.20
C SER A 780 -67.73 -43.03 -3.02
N LYS A 781 -67.54 -42.46 -1.82
CA LYS A 781 -68.40 -42.73 -0.66
C LYS A 781 -69.88 -42.40 -0.91
N TYR A 782 -70.17 -41.55 -1.90
CA TYR A 782 -71.52 -41.16 -2.28
C TYR A 782 -72.03 -41.91 -3.53
N ASP A 783 -71.31 -42.91 -4.05
CA ASP A 783 -71.65 -43.66 -5.27
C ASP A 783 -73.08 -44.21 -5.28
N GLN A 784 -73.58 -44.63 -4.11
CA GLN A 784 -74.93 -45.17 -3.95
C GLN A 784 -76.04 -44.18 -4.35
N LEU A 785 -75.77 -42.87 -4.40
CA LEU A 785 -76.75 -41.86 -4.77
C LEU A 785 -77.11 -41.87 -6.26
N TRP A 786 -76.18 -42.29 -7.12
CA TRP A 786 -76.35 -42.24 -8.58
C TRP A 786 -76.15 -43.58 -9.28
N LYS A 787 -75.51 -44.57 -8.65
CA LYS A 787 -75.40 -45.94 -9.18
C LYS A 787 -76.62 -46.82 -8.86
N SER A 788 -77.40 -46.46 -7.85
CA SER A 788 -78.60 -47.22 -7.47
C SER A 788 -79.81 -46.78 -8.29
N ASP A 789 -80.60 -47.73 -8.77
CA ASP A 789 -81.88 -47.47 -9.41
C ASP A 789 -82.88 -46.93 -8.37
N LYS A 790 -83.30 -45.68 -8.55
CA LYS A 790 -84.21 -44.97 -7.64
C LYS A 790 -85.53 -45.70 -7.48
N ASP A 791 -86.12 -46.16 -8.57
CA ASP A 791 -87.46 -46.73 -8.58
C ASP A 791 -87.43 -48.14 -7.98
N ALA A 792 -86.43 -48.95 -8.32
CA ALA A 792 -86.27 -50.30 -7.77
C ALA A 792 -86.03 -50.33 -6.25
N VAL A 793 -85.33 -49.34 -5.70
CA VAL A 793 -85.11 -49.22 -4.24
C VAL A 793 -86.39 -48.77 -3.53
N LEU A 794 -87.12 -47.80 -4.10
CA LEU A 794 -88.39 -47.32 -3.55
C LEU A 794 -89.47 -48.39 -3.59
N ASP A 795 -89.56 -49.17 -4.67
CA ASP A 795 -90.52 -50.29 -4.80
C ASP A 795 -90.27 -51.39 -3.76
N ARG A 796 -89.00 -51.68 -3.46
CA ARG A 796 -88.63 -52.64 -2.40
C ARG A 796 -89.05 -52.13 -1.01
N LEU A 797 -88.78 -50.86 -0.72
CA LEU A 797 -89.19 -50.21 0.53
C LEU A 797 -90.73 -50.14 0.67
N ALA A 798 -91.45 -49.91 -0.42
CA ALA A 798 -92.91 -49.91 -0.44
C ALA A 798 -93.49 -51.31 -0.13
N ALA A 799 -92.86 -52.36 -0.67
CA ALA A 799 -93.30 -53.75 -0.47
C ALA A 799 -93.07 -54.26 0.97
N GLU A 800 -92.00 -53.80 1.64
CA GLU A 800 -91.63 -54.23 3.00
C GLU A 800 -92.47 -53.56 4.10
N LYS A 801 -93.16 -52.44 3.82
CA LYS A 801 -93.92 -51.62 4.79
C LYS A 801 -93.15 -51.37 6.11
N PRO A 802 -91.96 -50.76 6.06
CA PRO A 802 -91.12 -50.59 7.24
C PRO A 802 -91.69 -49.52 8.21
N PRO A 803 -91.30 -49.57 9.50
CA PRO A 803 -91.65 -48.54 10.47
C PRO A 803 -91.11 -47.16 10.08
N CYS A 804 -91.80 -46.09 10.50
CA CYS A 804 -91.38 -44.69 10.25
C CYS A 804 -89.93 -44.38 10.68
N VAL A 805 -89.38 -45.13 11.64
CA VAL A 805 -87.99 -44.99 12.11
C VAL A 805 -86.99 -45.24 10.99
N ILE A 806 -87.25 -46.22 10.12
CA ILE A 806 -86.36 -46.54 8.99
C ILE A 806 -86.39 -45.42 7.94
N PHE A 807 -87.56 -44.80 7.71
CA PHE A 807 -87.67 -43.62 6.85
C PHE A 807 -86.92 -42.42 7.44
N ASP A 808 -86.97 -42.20 8.76
CA ASP A 808 -86.21 -41.14 9.45
C ASP A 808 -84.70 -41.38 9.34
N GLU A 809 -84.22 -42.62 9.54
CA GLU A 809 -82.80 -42.99 9.35
C GLU A 809 -82.32 -42.69 7.92
N HIS A 810 -83.10 -43.07 6.90
CA HIS A 810 -82.78 -42.76 5.50
C HIS A 810 -82.80 -41.25 5.22
N LEU A 811 -83.80 -40.50 5.70
CA LEU A 811 -83.89 -39.05 5.51
C LEU A 811 -82.72 -38.33 6.21
N GLN A 812 -82.36 -38.74 7.42
CA GLN A 812 -81.21 -38.22 8.16
C GLN A 812 -79.89 -38.50 7.42
N PHE A 813 -79.75 -39.68 6.82
CA PHE A 813 -78.59 -40.00 5.98
C PHE A 813 -78.46 -39.00 4.81
N TYR A 814 -79.50 -38.80 4.00
CA TYR A 814 -79.44 -37.86 2.87
C TYR A 814 -79.29 -36.39 3.31
N MET A 815 -79.90 -35.98 4.44
CA MET A 815 -79.69 -34.65 5.03
C MET A 815 -78.22 -34.45 5.44
N THR A 816 -77.61 -35.47 6.04
CA THR A 816 -76.20 -35.44 6.44
C THR A 816 -75.29 -35.35 5.22
N VAL A 817 -75.59 -36.08 4.15
CA VAL A 817 -74.87 -35.98 2.87
C VAL A 817 -74.92 -34.56 2.28
N VAL A 818 -76.10 -33.93 2.23
CA VAL A 818 -76.24 -32.55 1.73
C VAL A 818 -75.44 -31.56 2.59
N TRP A 819 -75.48 -31.72 3.91
CA TRP A 819 -74.71 -30.88 4.83
C TRP A 819 -73.21 -31.07 4.66
N GLU A 820 -72.74 -32.31 4.61
CA GLU A 820 -71.33 -32.64 4.37
C GLU A 820 -70.84 -32.00 3.09
N VAL A 821 -71.51 -32.24 1.95
CA VAL A 821 -71.13 -31.72 0.63
C VAL A 821 -71.07 -30.19 0.60
N THR A 822 -71.87 -29.49 1.41
CA THR A 822 -71.82 -28.03 1.54
C THR A 822 -70.54 -27.54 2.24
N GLN A 823 -69.95 -28.35 3.11
CA GLN A 823 -68.70 -28.03 3.82
C GLN A 823 -67.45 -28.33 2.99
N TRP A 824 -67.56 -29.08 1.89
CA TRP A 824 -66.41 -29.39 1.04
C TRP A 824 -65.91 -28.15 0.29
N PRO A 825 -64.58 -27.95 0.18
CA PRO A 825 -64.02 -26.88 -0.63
C PRO A 825 -64.40 -27.08 -2.11
N LEU A 826 -64.98 -26.05 -2.72
CA LEU A 826 -65.46 -26.09 -4.11
C LEU A 826 -64.34 -25.94 -5.16
N ILE A 827 -63.13 -25.60 -4.70
CA ILE A 827 -61.94 -25.41 -5.53
C ILE A 827 -60.79 -26.16 -4.88
N LYS A 828 -60.04 -26.93 -5.66
CA LYS A 828 -58.78 -27.53 -5.28
C LYS A 828 -57.71 -27.21 -6.32
N ASP A 829 -56.58 -26.71 -5.86
CA ASP A 829 -55.43 -26.40 -6.72
C ASP A 829 -54.40 -27.54 -6.62
N GLU A 830 -54.03 -28.12 -7.76
CA GLU A 830 -53.02 -29.17 -7.90
C GLU A 830 -52.00 -28.72 -8.96
N GLN A 831 -50.88 -28.19 -8.49
CA GLN A 831 -49.87 -27.48 -9.30
C GLN A 831 -50.49 -26.46 -10.29
N PHE A 832 -50.28 -26.65 -11.59
CA PHE A 832 -50.75 -25.74 -12.64
C PHE A 832 -52.24 -25.91 -13.00
N ILE A 833 -52.95 -26.87 -12.37
CA ILE A 833 -54.35 -27.18 -12.64
C ILE A 833 -55.22 -26.81 -11.43
N ARG A 834 -56.24 -25.98 -11.67
CA ARG A 834 -57.33 -25.69 -10.74
C ARG A 834 -58.53 -26.59 -11.04
N LEU A 835 -58.89 -27.45 -10.10
CA LEU A 835 -60.07 -28.30 -10.16
C LEU A 835 -61.27 -27.59 -9.54
N GLN A 836 -62.32 -27.35 -10.34
CA GLN A 836 -63.61 -26.89 -9.86
C GLN A 836 -64.52 -28.06 -9.54
N LEU A 837 -64.88 -28.18 -8.25
CA LEU A 837 -65.77 -29.19 -7.70
C LEU A 837 -67.21 -28.68 -7.57
N ALA A 838 -67.48 -27.40 -7.85
CA ALA A 838 -68.82 -26.83 -7.73
C ALA A 838 -69.91 -27.54 -8.56
N PRO A 839 -69.68 -27.91 -9.84
CA PRO A 839 -70.67 -28.66 -10.61
C PRO A 839 -70.95 -30.05 -10.02
N LEU A 840 -69.90 -30.76 -9.60
CA LEU A 840 -70.02 -32.06 -8.93
C LEU A 840 -70.80 -31.94 -7.60
N ALA A 841 -70.43 -30.98 -6.74
CA ALA A 841 -71.09 -30.77 -5.46
C ALA A 841 -72.58 -30.45 -5.64
N SER A 842 -72.93 -29.59 -6.61
CA SER A 842 -74.32 -29.27 -6.94
C SER A 842 -75.09 -30.52 -7.40
N ALA A 843 -74.51 -31.33 -8.28
CA ALA A 843 -75.14 -32.56 -8.78
C ALA A 843 -75.37 -33.59 -7.65
N VAL A 844 -74.42 -33.74 -6.73
CA VAL A 844 -74.56 -34.63 -5.56
C VAL A 844 -75.67 -34.11 -4.63
N GLN A 845 -75.73 -32.80 -4.36
CA GLN A 845 -76.78 -32.20 -3.54
C GLN A 845 -78.17 -32.34 -4.17
N GLU A 846 -78.30 -32.11 -5.47
CA GLU A 846 -79.56 -32.28 -6.20
C GLU A 846 -80.03 -33.74 -6.18
N ASN A 847 -79.11 -34.69 -6.37
CA ASN A 847 -79.43 -36.11 -6.26
C ASN A 847 -79.91 -36.50 -4.86
N ALA A 848 -79.22 -36.06 -3.81
CA ALA A 848 -79.63 -36.32 -2.42
C ALA A 848 -81.00 -35.68 -2.09
N LYS A 849 -81.24 -34.43 -2.51
CA LYS A 849 -82.55 -33.77 -2.37
C LYS A 849 -83.65 -34.51 -3.13
N SER A 850 -83.36 -35.01 -4.33
CA SER A 850 -84.29 -35.83 -5.12
C SER A 850 -84.66 -37.11 -4.38
N TRP A 851 -83.69 -37.82 -3.79
CA TRP A 851 -83.95 -38.99 -2.95
C TRP A 851 -84.83 -38.66 -1.74
N MET A 852 -84.55 -37.56 -1.03
CA MET A 852 -85.38 -37.11 0.09
C MET A 852 -86.83 -36.83 -0.31
N MET A 853 -87.04 -36.16 -1.45
CA MET A 853 -88.39 -35.85 -1.95
C MET A 853 -89.16 -37.12 -2.33
N SER A 854 -88.51 -38.09 -2.97
CA SER A 854 -89.15 -39.36 -3.33
C SER A 854 -89.47 -40.22 -2.11
N LEU A 855 -88.56 -40.32 -1.13
CA LEU A 855 -88.82 -41.00 0.14
C LEU A 855 -89.94 -40.31 0.94
N GLY A 856 -89.96 -38.98 0.98
CA GLY A 856 -91.02 -38.21 1.62
C GLY A 856 -92.39 -38.42 0.97
N LYS A 857 -92.44 -38.54 -0.37
CA LYS A 857 -93.68 -38.90 -1.10
C LYS A 857 -94.14 -40.30 -0.76
N LEU A 858 -93.24 -41.29 -0.78
CA LEU A 858 -93.56 -42.68 -0.46
C LEU A 858 -94.09 -42.81 0.98
N LEU A 859 -93.45 -42.17 1.96
CA LEU A 859 -93.91 -42.13 3.34
C LEU A 859 -95.33 -41.53 3.45
N ASN A 860 -95.58 -40.43 2.74
CA ASN A 860 -96.90 -39.78 2.73
C ASN A 860 -97.97 -40.65 2.07
N GLU A 861 -97.64 -41.40 1.01
CA GLU A 861 -98.55 -42.34 0.37
C GLU A 861 -98.90 -43.50 1.29
N LEU A 862 -97.91 -44.14 1.91
CA LEU A 862 -98.13 -45.22 2.89
C LEU A 862 -98.92 -44.75 4.11
N ALA A 863 -98.57 -43.60 4.69
CA ALA A 863 -99.29 -43.02 5.82
C ALA A 863 -100.73 -42.64 5.46
N ARG A 864 -100.98 -42.17 4.23
CA ARG A 864 -102.33 -41.88 3.74
C ARG A 864 -103.14 -43.15 3.56
N GLU A 865 -102.55 -44.22 3.05
CA GLU A 865 -103.20 -45.53 2.96
C GLU A 865 -103.54 -46.10 4.34
N GLU A 866 -102.60 -46.06 5.29
CA GLU A 866 -102.85 -46.47 6.68
C GLU A 866 -103.94 -45.62 7.33
N LEU A 867 -103.92 -44.30 7.17
CA LEU A 867 -104.93 -43.40 7.74
C LEU A 867 -106.31 -43.64 7.14
N LEU A 868 -106.40 -43.90 5.83
CA LEU A 868 -107.65 -44.28 5.18
C LEU A 868 -108.15 -45.63 5.70
N SER A 869 -107.28 -46.63 5.83
CA SER A 869 -107.62 -47.93 6.44
C SER A 869 -108.12 -47.78 7.88
N LEU A 870 -107.43 -46.98 8.70
CA LEU A 870 -107.79 -46.75 10.09
C LEU A 870 -109.08 -45.94 10.22
N ARG A 871 -109.32 -44.98 9.32
CA ARG A 871 -110.58 -44.25 9.22
C ARG A 871 -111.73 -45.18 8.87
N ASP A 872 -111.53 -46.07 7.92
CA ASP A 872 -112.54 -47.05 7.52
C ASP A 872 -112.83 -48.03 8.67
N GLU A 873 -111.79 -48.50 9.39
CA GLU A 873 -111.94 -49.32 10.61
C GLU A 873 -112.66 -48.58 11.74
N ILE A 874 -112.33 -47.32 12.02
CA ILE A 874 -113.02 -46.50 13.03
C ILE A 874 -114.46 -46.22 12.60
N GLN A 875 -114.73 -45.94 11.33
CA GLN A 875 -116.11 -45.77 10.84
C GLN A 875 -116.92 -47.05 11.06
N VAL A 876 -116.36 -48.22 10.80
CA VAL A 876 -117.02 -49.51 11.08
C VAL A 876 -117.15 -49.77 12.60
N GLY A 877 -116.16 -49.38 13.39
CA GLY A 877 -116.16 -49.47 14.86
C GLY A 877 -117.21 -48.58 15.54
N VAL A 878 -117.44 -47.37 15.03
CA VAL A 878 -118.49 -46.44 15.53
C VAL A 878 -119.90 -46.91 15.14
N PHE A 879 -120.04 -47.80 14.15
CA PHE A 879 -121.30 -48.49 13.87
C PHE A 879 -121.50 -49.79 14.68
N SER A 880 -120.56 -50.18 15.55
CA SER A 880 -120.63 -51.38 16.40
C SER A 880 -120.64 -51.10 17.92
N LEU A 881 -120.82 -49.83 18.32
CA LEU A 881 -121.24 -49.38 19.66
C LEU A 881 -122.50 -48.53 19.51
#